data_AF-A0AA38ALC9-F1
#
_entry.id   AF-A0AA38ALC9-F1
#
_cell.length_a   1.000
_cell.length_b   1.000
_cell.length_c   1.000
_cell.angle_alpha   90.00
_cell.angle_beta   90.00
_cell.angle_gamma   90.00
#
_symmetry.space_group_name_H-M   'P 1'
#
loop_
_entity.id
_entity.type
_entity.pdbx_description
1 polymer ?
#
loop_
_entity_poly.entity_id
_entity_poly.type
_entity_poly.pdbx_seq_one_letter_code
_entity_poly.pdbx_strand_id
1 'polypeptide(L)'
;MTSTTTTVDTETYSVALSFEDGVTRFITCRDDQTVADASYRQRINIPLDCRDGACGTCKARCESGNFDGGTYLEDALSGDEAAAGYVLPCSMKPRSDLVLQIATTSDVAKTSAAAYTGTLVRLERLSATTVAVGIDIPNRADLTFLPGQYVNISVPGTDQQRSYSFSNAPDEERLTFLVKLTPGGAMSDYLAQRAGVGDTISFTGPNGSFFLREADRPVLLLAGGTGLAPVLSILRTLRGSSRTVHLVYGVSTDEDLVAVDDIEQIGSQIAGFTWDHCVSDPASRAVNKGYVTALIGPEHLHGGDVAVYLCGPPPMVESVRAHMSTARIEPTGFYYEKFALAHGGATADGAPATPAPTNTAADEEQLLPAADARAIAGQAMLPPARFPSLPTAAPVIDDEAAIRSIAGQSLFAPQPAPPIPPQPAMPVAPATPVVSSDGYQIGEEHPAVHASDAVFEARQALELGALELTLGRLTSQQLAGYRLLAESTLPFVDGDRFVDAAQYTETNAAFHDYLFTLTGNAHLLQAYQALDVKGRMSEALRDATWCHPLCARDHVRIVEAFESADRTAARTLITAHSECSKQTMRRAMADQAAARAARRPRFVTPGRFAGKVVVITGAAQGIGETTARRVHAEGGTVVLADRSELVKELADDLTGHGSSAVTAVTADLEHFEGAQALVHQAVSTFGRVDVLINNVGGAINFKPFTEFNDAEIRAEIDRSLMTTLYSCRAVLPGMVTRGNGVIVNVSSAATKGINRIPYSAAKGGVNAITASLAMEYASDGIRVVATAPGGTTAPTRRISRGTPDPRNATERRWFDAHIEQTLDASLMKRYGTLDEQAAAICFLASDEASYITATVLPVAGGDIG
;
A
#
# COMPACT_ATOMS: atom_id res chain seq x y z
N MET A 1 -11.48 -50.74 -3.62
CA MET A 1 -10.35 -49.88 -3.25
C MET A 1 -10.66 -48.48 -3.74
N THR A 2 -11.30 -47.70 -2.88
CA THR A 2 -11.75 -46.32 -3.12
C THR A 2 -10.60 -45.37 -2.79
N SER A 3 -10.21 -44.52 -3.74
CA SER A 3 -9.35 -43.36 -3.49
C SER A 3 -10.18 -42.10 -3.69
N THR A 4 -10.40 -41.41 -2.58
CA THR A 4 -11.22 -40.21 -2.37
C THR A 4 -10.49 -38.95 -2.84
N THR A 5 -11.23 -38.06 -3.51
CA THR A 5 -10.83 -36.69 -3.84
C THR A 5 -11.03 -35.80 -2.61
N THR A 6 -9.98 -35.09 -2.16
CA THR A 6 -10.03 -34.20 -0.99
C THR A 6 -10.53 -32.81 -1.41
N THR A 7 -11.75 -32.46 -1.01
CA THR A 7 -12.22 -31.07 -0.87
C THR A 7 -11.40 -30.40 0.23
N VAL A 8 -10.79 -29.24 -0.04
CA VAL A 8 -10.22 -28.41 1.04
C VAL A 8 -11.40 -27.67 1.68
N ASP A 9 -11.98 -28.28 2.72
CA ASP A 9 -12.91 -27.60 3.62
C ASP A 9 -12.18 -26.43 4.29
N THR A 10 -12.74 -25.23 4.16
CA THR A 10 -12.28 -24.04 4.90
C THR A 10 -12.62 -24.25 6.37
N GLU A 11 -11.61 -24.49 7.21
CA GLU A 11 -11.86 -24.77 8.62
C GLU A 11 -12.53 -23.58 9.31
N THR A 12 -13.50 -23.89 10.16
CA THR A 12 -14.31 -22.91 10.86
C THR A 12 -14.17 -23.15 12.36
N TYR A 13 -13.87 -22.10 13.11
CA TYR A 13 -13.60 -22.14 14.53
C TYR A 13 -14.65 -21.36 15.33
N SER A 14 -14.87 -21.77 16.57
CA SER A 14 -15.71 -21.08 17.55
C SER A 14 -14.85 -20.09 18.33
N VAL A 15 -15.26 -18.82 18.37
CA VAL A 15 -14.62 -17.76 19.15
C VAL A 15 -15.57 -17.30 20.25
N ALA A 16 -15.17 -17.48 21.51
CA ALA A 16 -15.88 -16.94 22.67
C ALA A 16 -15.39 -15.51 22.93
N LEU A 17 -16.30 -14.54 22.91
CA LEU A 17 -16.10 -13.14 23.25
C LEU A 17 -16.64 -12.90 24.66
N SER A 18 -15.76 -12.81 25.64
CA SER A 18 -16.08 -12.50 27.04
C SER A 18 -15.99 -11.00 27.27
N PHE A 19 -17.10 -10.40 27.71
CA PHE A 19 -17.24 -8.96 27.95
C PHE A 19 -17.08 -8.61 29.43
N GLU A 20 -16.81 -7.34 29.72
CA GLU A 20 -16.54 -6.85 31.09
C GLU A 20 -17.76 -6.94 32.03
N ASP A 21 -18.97 -7.00 31.50
CA ASP A 21 -20.22 -7.22 32.24
C ASP A 21 -20.46 -8.70 32.61
N GLY A 22 -19.48 -9.57 32.37
CA GLY A 22 -19.53 -11.00 32.66
C GLY A 22 -20.33 -11.83 31.66
N VAL A 23 -20.82 -11.21 30.57
CA VAL A 23 -21.52 -11.91 29.50
C VAL A 23 -20.51 -12.49 28.50
N THR A 24 -20.71 -13.73 28.07
CA THR A 24 -19.95 -14.33 26.97
C THR A 24 -20.85 -14.56 25.76
N ARG A 25 -20.37 -14.21 24.56
CA ARG A 25 -21.03 -14.49 23.28
C ARG A 25 -20.14 -15.38 22.43
N PHE A 26 -20.73 -16.33 21.70
CA PHE A 26 -20.00 -17.17 20.78
C PHE A 26 -20.25 -16.70 19.35
N ILE A 27 -19.17 -16.61 18.57
CA ILE A 27 -19.23 -16.32 17.14
C ILE A 27 -18.52 -17.41 16.35
N THR A 28 -18.98 -17.63 15.12
CA THR A 28 -18.32 -18.54 14.18
C THR A 28 -17.37 -17.77 13.27
N CYS A 29 -16.09 -18.15 13.21
CA CYS A 29 -15.05 -17.48 12.42
C CYS A 29 -14.32 -18.48 11.52
N ARG A 30 -14.17 -18.15 10.24
CA ARG A 30 -13.38 -18.96 9.29
C ARG A 30 -11.89 -18.68 9.46
N ASP A 31 -11.03 -19.63 9.09
CA ASP A 31 -9.57 -19.49 9.13
C ASP A 31 -9.02 -18.38 8.19
N ASP A 32 -9.78 -18.02 7.14
CA ASP A 32 -9.46 -16.97 6.17
C ASP A 32 -9.93 -15.56 6.59
N GLN A 33 -10.72 -15.46 7.65
CA GLN A 33 -11.41 -14.26 8.10
C GLN A 33 -10.84 -13.72 9.42
N THR A 34 -10.86 -12.39 9.60
CA THR A 34 -10.49 -11.78 10.88
C THR A 34 -11.58 -11.97 11.92
N VAL A 35 -11.20 -12.03 13.20
CA VAL A 35 -12.16 -12.13 14.30
C VAL A 35 -13.10 -10.91 14.32
N ALA A 36 -12.60 -9.71 14.05
CA ALA A 36 -13.43 -8.50 13.99
C ALA A 36 -14.50 -8.60 12.90
N ASP A 37 -14.15 -9.03 11.69
CA ASP A 37 -15.13 -9.19 10.60
C ASP A 37 -16.15 -10.28 10.93
N ALA A 38 -15.73 -11.38 11.57
CA ALA A 38 -16.64 -12.43 12.00
C ALA A 38 -17.62 -11.93 13.07
N SER A 39 -17.15 -11.10 14.00
CA SER A 39 -17.94 -10.48 15.06
C SER A 39 -18.97 -9.51 14.49
N TYR A 40 -18.55 -8.60 13.61
CA TYR A 40 -19.43 -7.62 12.97
C TYR A 40 -20.47 -8.29 12.05
N ARG A 41 -20.08 -9.34 11.30
CA ARG A 41 -21.03 -10.14 10.51
C ARG A 41 -22.16 -10.72 11.36
N GLN A 42 -21.85 -11.07 12.61
CA GLN A 42 -22.80 -11.64 13.57
C GLN A 42 -23.44 -10.60 14.49
N ARG A 43 -23.35 -9.31 14.13
CA ARG A 43 -23.94 -8.17 14.85
C ARG A 43 -23.48 -8.04 16.30
N ILE A 44 -22.22 -8.41 16.54
CA ILE A 44 -21.51 -8.14 17.79
C ILE A 44 -20.40 -7.15 17.45
N ASN A 45 -20.66 -5.87 17.71
CA ASN A 45 -19.79 -4.76 17.39
C ASN A 45 -18.76 -4.56 18.51
N ILE A 46 -17.77 -5.47 18.57
CA ILE A 46 -16.60 -5.27 19.45
C ILE A 46 -15.92 -3.94 19.10
N PRO A 47 -15.16 -3.32 20.02
CA PRO A 47 -14.48 -2.06 19.74
C PRO A 47 -13.63 -2.17 18.46
N LEU A 48 -13.82 -1.24 17.52
CA LEU A 48 -13.16 -1.27 16.21
C LEU A 48 -13.26 0.12 15.58
N ASP A 49 -12.18 0.55 14.91
CA ASP A 49 -12.17 1.82 14.15
C ASP A 49 -11.46 1.65 12.81
N CYS A 50 -10.12 1.71 12.77
CA CYS A 50 -9.33 1.67 11.52
C CYS A 50 -9.43 0.38 10.68
N ARG A 51 -9.72 -0.76 11.33
CA ARG A 51 -9.70 -2.12 10.75
C ARG A 51 -8.39 -2.57 10.09
N ASP A 52 -7.28 -1.87 10.29
CA ASP A 52 -5.99 -2.13 9.62
C ASP A 52 -4.83 -2.38 10.61
N GLY A 53 -5.14 -2.47 11.92
CA GLY A 53 -4.14 -2.65 12.95
C GLY A 53 -3.30 -1.40 13.26
N ALA A 54 -3.78 -0.19 12.92
CA ALA A 54 -3.07 1.07 13.20
C ALA A 54 -3.51 1.79 14.48
N CYS A 55 -4.81 1.79 14.80
CA CYS A 55 -5.35 2.61 15.91
C CYS A 55 -5.27 1.96 17.30
N GLY A 56 -5.22 0.61 17.36
CA GLY A 56 -5.28 -0.14 18.63
C GLY A 56 -6.66 -0.23 19.29
N THR A 57 -7.70 0.46 18.80
CA THR A 57 -9.06 0.46 19.40
C THR A 57 -9.64 -0.93 19.64
N CYS A 58 -9.35 -1.89 18.75
CA CYS A 58 -9.88 -3.25 18.86
C CYS A 58 -9.16 -4.15 19.86
N LYS A 59 -8.09 -3.67 20.53
CA LYS A 59 -7.25 -4.47 21.41
C LYS A 59 -8.06 -5.31 22.39
N ALA A 60 -7.76 -6.60 22.40
CA ALA A 60 -8.37 -7.62 23.23
C ALA A 60 -7.28 -8.50 23.84
N ARG A 61 -7.60 -9.29 24.86
CA ARG A 61 -6.68 -10.29 25.41
C ARG A 61 -7.12 -11.69 24.97
N CYS A 62 -6.21 -12.47 24.42
CA CYS A 62 -6.47 -13.88 24.09
C CYS A 62 -6.18 -14.75 25.31
N GLU A 63 -7.21 -15.38 25.89
CA GLU A 63 -7.06 -16.30 27.03
C GLU A 63 -6.61 -17.69 26.59
N SER A 64 -7.07 -18.15 25.43
CA SER A 64 -6.74 -19.47 24.91
C SER A 64 -6.96 -19.56 23.40
N GLY A 65 -6.18 -20.44 22.78
CA GLY A 65 -6.27 -20.82 21.37
C GLY A 65 -5.14 -20.25 20.51
N ASN A 66 -4.98 -20.83 19.33
CA ASN A 66 -3.96 -20.49 18.35
C ASN A 66 -4.53 -19.56 17.29
N PHE A 67 -3.72 -18.59 16.87
CA PHE A 67 -4.13 -17.60 15.89
C PHE A 67 -2.94 -17.09 15.09
N ASP A 68 -3.25 -16.51 13.93
CA ASP A 68 -2.37 -15.65 13.16
C ASP A 68 -2.69 -14.20 13.55
N GLY A 69 -1.72 -13.48 14.14
CA GLY A 69 -1.93 -12.11 14.63
C GLY A 69 -2.06 -11.06 13.52
N GLY A 70 -1.77 -11.43 12.27
CA GLY A 70 -1.78 -10.52 11.13
C GLY A 70 -0.67 -9.46 11.19
N THR A 71 -0.87 -8.37 10.45
CA THR A 71 0.03 -7.20 10.48
C THR A 71 -0.64 -6.06 11.22
N TYR A 72 0.14 -5.34 12.02
CA TYR A 72 -0.30 -4.17 12.78
C TYR A 72 0.89 -3.26 13.07
N LEU A 73 0.63 -1.99 13.40
CA LEU A 73 1.66 -1.04 13.83
C LEU A 73 2.04 -1.29 15.28
N GLU A 74 3.30 -1.07 15.63
CA GLU A 74 3.79 -1.18 17.02
C GLU A 74 3.07 -0.19 17.96
N ASP A 75 2.61 0.95 17.42
CA ASP A 75 1.79 1.92 18.16
C ASP A 75 0.43 1.36 18.61
N ALA A 76 -0.14 0.43 17.83
CA ALA A 76 -1.42 -0.21 18.08
C ALA A 76 -1.30 -1.38 19.06
N LEU A 77 -0.26 -2.21 18.90
CA LEU A 77 0.05 -3.34 19.77
C LEU A 77 1.57 -3.50 19.85
N SER A 78 2.16 -3.20 21.01
CA SER A 78 3.62 -3.29 21.19
C SER A 78 4.08 -4.74 21.37
N GLY A 79 5.39 -4.98 21.21
CA GLY A 79 5.98 -6.31 21.41
C GLY A 79 5.70 -6.89 22.81
N ASP A 80 5.77 -6.06 23.84
CA ASP A 80 5.50 -6.46 25.23
C ASP A 80 4.03 -6.83 25.46
N GLU A 81 3.11 -6.12 24.83
CA GLU A 81 1.67 -6.42 24.91
C GLU A 81 1.33 -7.72 24.20
N ALA A 82 1.90 -7.94 23.01
CA ALA A 82 1.76 -9.19 22.29
C ALA A 82 2.31 -10.37 23.12
N ALA A 83 3.46 -10.19 23.76
CA ALA A 83 4.05 -11.19 24.67
C ALA A 83 3.18 -11.45 25.92
N ALA A 84 2.43 -10.44 26.40
CA ALA A 84 1.47 -10.57 27.49
C ALA A 84 0.11 -11.18 27.07
N GLY A 85 -0.05 -11.56 25.79
CA GLY A 85 -1.25 -12.21 25.26
C GLY A 85 -2.32 -11.24 24.73
N TYR A 86 -2.00 -9.97 24.52
CA TYR A 86 -2.88 -9.04 23.82
C TYR A 86 -2.85 -9.25 22.31
N VAL A 87 -3.98 -8.98 21.67
CA VAL A 87 -4.22 -9.20 20.24
C VAL A 87 -5.04 -8.06 19.65
N LEU A 88 -5.01 -7.91 18.33
CA LEU A 88 -5.89 -7.03 17.58
C LEU A 88 -6.86 -7.87 16.74
N PRO A 89 -8.13 -8.05 17.16
CA PRO A 89 -9.16 -8.77 16.41
C PRO A 89 -9.31 -8.36 14.94
N CYS A 90 -8.97 -7.12 14.58
CA CYS A 90 -9.01 -6.65 13.19
C CYS A 90 -7.88 -7.18 12.29
N SER A 91 -6.77 -7.64 12.89
CA SER A 91 -5.66 -8.29 12.18
C SER A 91 -5.63 -9.80 12.44
N MET A 92 -6.24 -10.25 13.54
CA MET A 92 -6.21 -11.63 14.05
C MET A 92 -7.12 -12.58 13.26
N LYS A 93 -6.58 -13.71 12.80
CA LYS A 93 -7.31 -14.84 12.21
C LYS A 93 -7.14 -16.12 13.04
N PRO A 94 -8.21 -16.89 13.31
CA PRO A 94 -8.13 -18.10 14.13
C PRO A 94 -7.37 -19.24 13.42
N ARG A 95 -6.66 -20.07 14.21
CA ARG A 95 -6.08 -21.37 13.83
C ARG A 95 -6.59 -22.50 14.73
N SER A 96 -7.42 -22.17 15.72
CA SER A 96 -8.20 -23.06 16.57
C SER A 96 -9.39 -22.29 17.11
N ASP A 97 -10.23 -22.94 17.92
CA ASP A 97 -11.19 -22.23 18.78
C ASP A 97 -10.43 -21.25 19.71
N LEU A 98 -11.05 -20.09 19.96
CA LEU A 98 -10.46 -18.96 20.68
C LEU A 98 -11.34 -18.50 21.83
N VAL A 99 -10.72 -17.96 22.87
CA VAL A 99 -11.41 -17.20 23.93
C VAL A 99 -10.74 -15.84 24.06
N LEU A 100 -11.52 -14.77 23.84
CA LEU A 100 -11.07 -13.39 23.88
C LEU A 100 -11.79 -12.60 24.97
N GLN A 101 -11.03 -11.88 25.80
CA GLN A 101 -11.56 -10.82 26.65
C GLN A 101 -11.64 -9.52 25.84
N ILE A 102 -12.85 -9.01 25.67
CA ILE A 102 -13.12 -7.77 24.94
C ILE A 102 -13.27 -6.63 25.95
N ALA A 103 -12.52 -5.54 25.74
CA ALA A 103 -12.51 -4.35 26.59
C ALA A 103 -13.76 -3.45 26.39
N THR A 104 -14.95 -4.05 26.44
CA THR A 104 -16.25 -3.37 26.43
C THR A 104 -17.31 -4.22 27.13
N THR A 105 -18.51 -3.68 27.35
CA THR A 105 -19.69 -4.43 27.83
C THR A 105 -20.48 -5.01 26.67
N SER A 106 -21.22 -6.10 26.92
CA SER A 106 -22.00 -6.75 25.87
C SER A 106 -23.16 -5.90 25.35
N ASP A 107 -23.65 -4.95 26.15
CA ASP A 107 -24.69 -4.00 25.73
C ASP A 107 -24.15 -2.92 24.79
N VAL A 108 -22.95 -2.40 25.04
CA VAL A 108 -22.27 -1.48 24.11
C VAL A 108 -21.93 -2.20 22.82
N ALA A 109 -21.49 -3.46 22.89
CA ALA A 109 -21.20 -4.25 21.69
C ALA A 109 -22.43 -4.54 20.82
N LYS A 110 -23.66 -4.27 21.30
CA LYS A 110 -24.88 -4.33 20.46
C LYS A 110 -25.23 -2.99 19.82
N THR A 111 -24.63 -1.88 20.28
CA THR A 111 -24.83 -0.56 19.68
C THR A 111 -23.98 -0.44 18.42
N SER A 112 -24.54 0.13 17.36
CA SER A 112 -23.81 0.42 16.12
C SER A 112 -23.45 1.89 16.04
N ALA A 113 -22.22 2.21 15.64
CA ALA A 113 -21.86 3.56 15.27
C ALA A 113 -22.84 4.07 14.20
N ALA A 114 -23.45 5.23 14.44
CA ALA A 114 -24.43 5.85 13.56
C ALA A 114 -23.92 7.21 13.07
N ALA A 115 -24.46 7.66 11.94
CA ALA A 115 -24.18 8.99 11.41
C ALA A 115 -25.15 9.99 12.02
N TYR A 116 -24.62 11.11 12.49
CA TYR A 116 -25.38 12.22 13.06
C TYR A 116 -25.03 13.51 12.33
N THR A 117 -26.01 14.40 12.25
CA THR A 117 -25.84 15.76 11.74
C THR A 117 -26.37 16.73 12.79
N GLY A 118 -25.57 17.73 13.11
CA GLY A 118 -25.88 18.74 14.11
C GLY A 118 -25.47 20.14 13.67
N THR A 119 -25.68 21.09 14.56
CA THR A 119 -25.35 22.49 14.35
C THR A 119 -24.27 22.94 15.32
N LEU A 120 -23.25 23.60 14.80
CA LEU A 120 -22.22 24.27 15.59
C LEU A 120 -22.84 25.44 16.36
N VAL A 121 -22.92 25.32 17.68
CA VAL A 121 -23.59 26.29 18.57
C VAL A 121 -22.62 26.99 19.53
N ARG A 122 -21.43 26.44 19.73
CA ARG A 122 -20.34 27.07 20.49
C ARG A 122 -19.02 26.91 19.73
N LEU A 123 -18.31 28.01 19.54
CA LEU A 123 -16.95 28.04 18.99
C LEU A 123 -16.17 29.07 19.80
N GLU A 124 -15.29 28.60 20.68
CA GLU A 124 -14.57 29.44 21.63
C GLU A 124 -13.09 29.14 21.59
N ARG A 125 -12.27 30.17 21.37
CA ARG A 125 -10.82 30.03 21.35
C ARG A 125 -10.28 30.21 22.77
N LEU A 126 -9.83 29.11 23.37
CA LEU A 126 -9.30 29.10 24.74
C LEU A 126 -7.84 29.53 24.79
N SER A 127 -7.07 29.25 23.73
CA SER A 127 -5.68 29.70 23.58
C SER A 127 -5.31 29.86 22.10
N ALA A 128 -4.07 30.24 21.80
CA ALA A 128 -3.56 30.29 20.42
C ALA A 128 -3.66 28.93 19.70
N THR A 129 -3.60 27.83 20.47
CA THR A 129 -3.48 26.46 19.99
C THR A 129 -4.71 25.60 20.29
N THR A 130 -5.69 26.08 21.06
CA THR A 130 -6.81 25.25 21.52
C THR A 130 -8.17 25.93 21.39
N VAL A 131 -9.15 25.19 20.88
CA VAL A 131 -10.53 25.64 20.64
C VAL A 131 -11.52 24.68 21.29
N ALA A 132 -12.52 25.22 21.99
CA ALA A 132 -13.69 24.50 22.46
C ALA A 132 -14.82 24.59 21.42
N VAL A 133 -15.40 23.45 21.10
CA VAL A 133 -16.46 23.29 20.10
C VAL A 133 -17.69 22.70 20.77
N GLY A 134 -18.88 23.22 20.47
CA GLY A 134 -20.15 22.68 20.95
C GLY A 134 -21.14 22.47 19.81
N ILE A 135 -21.76 21.29 19.78
CA ILE A 135 -22.67 20.85 18.71
C ILE A 135 -23.97 20.38 19.34
N ASP A 136 -25.10 20.90 18.85
CA ASP A 136 -26.44 20.42 19.19
C ASP A 136 -26.95 19.51 18.05
N ILE A 137 -27.53 18.36 18.39
CA ILE A 137 -28.13 17.41 17.43
C ILE A 137 -29.63 17.24 17.70
N PRO A 138 -30.48 17.15 16.66
CA PRO A 138 -31.94 17.03 16.85
C PRO A 138 -32.35 15.68 17.47
N ASN A 139 -31.58 14.62 17.21
CA ASN A 139 -31.87 13.26 17.68
C ASN A 139 -30.95 12.86 18.85
N ARG A 140 -30.76 13.75 19.82
CA ARG A 140 -29.79 13.56 20.91
C ARG A 140 -29.98 12.27 21.70
N ALA A 141 -31.23 11.85 21.91
CA ALA A 141 -31.58 10.63 22.63
C ALA A 141 -31.09 9.34 21.94
N ASP A 142 -30.88 9.37 20.62
CA ASP A 142 -30.41 8.21 19.87
C ASP A 142 -28.90 7.98 20.05
N LEU A 143 -28.15 9.04 20.39
CA LEU A 143 -26.73 8.97 20.64
C LEU A 143 -26.44 8.56 22.10
N THR A 144 -26.20 7.27 22.30
CA THR A 144 -25.69 6.74 23.58
C THR A 144 -24.19 6.51 23.46
N PHE A 145 -23.39 7.10 24.36
CA PHE A 145 -21.94 6.91 24.42
C PHE A 145 -21.47 6.74 25.87
N LEU A 146 -20.31 6.13 26.07
CA LEU A 146 -19.66 6.02 27.38
C LEU A 146 -18.61 7.13 27.57
N PRO A 147 -18.45 7.67 28.79
CA PRO A 147 -17.59 8.82 29.04
C PRO A 147 -16.12 8.46 28.79
N GLY A 148 -15.53 9.12 27.79
CA GLY A 148 -14.19 8.83 27.27
C GLY A 148 -14.17 8.50 25.77
N GLN A 149 -15.30 8.08 25.20
CA GLN A 149 -15.43 7.76 23.78
C GLN A 149 -15.31 9.00 22.87
N TYR A 150 -15.17 8.74 21.57
CA TYR A 150 -15.01 9.77 20.54
C TYR A 150 -15.95 9.57 19.35
N VAL A 151 -15.99 10.57 18.46
CA VAL A 151 -16.64 10.52 17.15
C VAL A 151 -15.67 10.93 16.06
N ASN A 152 -15.93 10.47 14.84
CA ASN A 152 -15.21 10.92 13.64
C ASN A 152 -16.01 12.06 13.01
N ILE A 153 -15.53 13.30 13.17
CA ILE A 153 -16.18 14.52 12.65
C ILE A 153 -15.66 14.78 11.23
N SER A 154 -16.59 14.91 10.29
CA SER A 154 -16.29 15.34 8.92
C SER A 154 -15.86 16.81 8.90
N VAL A 155 -14.76 17.11 8.20
CA VAL A 155 -14.27 18.48 8.04
C VAL A 155 -15.09 19.19 6.97
N PRO A 156 -15.86 20.24 7.30
CA PRO A 156 -16.75 20.89 6.34
C PRO A 156 -16.01 21.43 5.10
N GLY A 157 -16.51 21.06 3.93
CA GLY A 157 -15.95 21.41 2.62
C GLY A 157 -14.83 20.48 2.13
N THR A 158 -14.62 19.33 2.76
CA THR A 158 -13.64 18.31 2.34
C THR A 158 -14.18 16.89 2.57
N ASP A 159 -13.55 15.89 1.97
CA ASP A 159 -13.86 14.47 2.23
C ASP A 159 -13.12 13.89 3.44
N GLN A 160 -12.42 14.73 4.22
CA GLN A 160 -11.62 14.30 5.36
C GLN A 160 -12.46 14.19 6.64
N GLN A 161 -12.14 13.22 7.49
CA GLN A 161 -12.68 13.09 8.86
C GLN A 161 -11.56 13.13 9.90
N ARG A 162 -11.89 13.55 11.12
CA ARG A 162 -10.97 13.58 12.27
C ARG A 162 -11.66 13.12 13.54
N SER A 163 -10.94 12.34 14.35
CA SER A 163 -11.43 11.80 15.61
C SER A 163 -11.36 12.85 16.72
N TYR A 164 -12.48 13.08 17.42
CA TYR A 164 -12.56 13.98 18.56
C TYR A 164 -13.35 13.35 19.70
N SER A 165 -12.72 13.26 20.87
CA SER A 165 -13.34 12.76 22.09
C SER A 165 -14.37 13.74 22.64
N PHE A 166 -15.48 13.21 23.15
CA PHE A 166 -16.44 14.00 23.90
C PHE A 166 -15.79 14.57 25.16
N SER A 167 -16.12 15.82 25.49
CA SER A 167 -15.79 16.44 26.78
C SER A 167 -17.01 16.63 27.69
N ASN A 168 -18.24 16.44 27.17
CA ASN A 168 -19.48 16.43 27.94
C ASN A 168 -19.79 15.05 28.54
N ALA A 169 -20.65 15.01 29.55
CA ALA A 169 -21.17 13.75 30.07
C ALA A 169 -22.27 13.16 29.17
N PRO A 170 -22.51 11.84 29.20
CA PRO A 170 -23.53 11.18 28.38
C PRO A 170 -24.97 11.66 28.59
N ASP A 171 -25.27 12.26 29.74
CA ASP A 171 -26.58 12.82 30.09
C ASP A 171 -26.74 14.29 29.67
N GLU A 172 -25.67 14.95 29.20
CA GLU A 172 -25.73 16.34 28.77
C GLU A 172 -26.22 16.47 27.32
N GLU A 173 -27.16 17.38 27.09
CA GLU A 173 -27.79 17.60 25.79
C GLU A 173 -26.79 18.04 24.70
N ARG A 174 -25.90 18.96 25.06
CA ARG A 174 -24.91 19.53 24.14
C ARG A 174 -23.66 18.68 24.08
N LEU A 175 -23.25 18.32 22.87
CA LEU A 175 -21.98 17.65 22.63
C LEU A 175 -20.85 18.68 22.65
N THR A 176 -19.81 18.46 23.44
CA THR A 176 -18.66 19.37 23.52
C THR A 176 -17.35 18.66 23.21
N PHE A 177 -16.41 19.38 22.60
CA PHE A 177 -15.10 18.87 22.18
C PHE A 177 -14.00 19.90 22.49
N LEU A 178 -12.78 19.41 22.70
CA LEU A 178 -11.58 20.24 22.84
C LEU A 178 -10.61 19.91 21.70
N VAL A 179 -10.31 20.88 20.86
CA VAL A 179 -9.57 20.67 19.60
C VAL A 179 -8.25 21.44 19.63
N LYS A 180 -7.15 20.72 19.39
CA LYS A 180 -5.83 21.33 19.20
C LYS A 180 -5.69 21.79 17.76
N LEU A 181 -5.44 23.08 17.57
CA LEU A 181 -5.08 23.66 16.29
C LEU A 181 -3.64 23.29 15.96
N THR A 182 -3.48 22.59 14.85
CA THR A 182 -2.19 22.20 14.29
C THR A 182 -2.00 22.89 12.95
N PRO A 183 -0.87 23.56 12.68
CA PRO A 183 -0.60 24.19 11.38
C PRO A 183 -0.78 23.22 10.21
N GLY A 184 -1.53 23.64 9.18
CA GLY A 184 -1.81 22.82 7.99
C GLY A 184 -2.80 21.67 8.20
N GLY A 185 -3.43 21.58 9.38
CA GLY A 185 -4.45 20.57 9.63
C GLY A 185 -5.82 20.98 9.10
N ALA A 186 -6.45 20.18 8.24
CA ALA A 186 -7.73 20.52 7.59
C ALA A 186 -8.86 20.97 8.56
N MET A 187 -9.04 20.28 9.69
CA MET A 187 -10.01 20.71 10.72
C MET A 187 -9.52 21.98 11.45
N SER A 188 -8.22 22.11 11.68
CA SER A 188 -7.63 23.29 12.32
C SER A 188 -7.84 24.53 11.46
N ASP A 189 -7.67 24.42 10.14
CA ASP A 189 -7.90 25.51 9.18
C ASP A 189 -9.38 25.89 9.12
N TYR A 190 -10.27 24.88 9.11
CA TYR A 190 -11.71 25.13 9.23
C TYR A 190 -12.05 25.91 10.50
N LEU A 191 -11.69 25.38 11.68
CA LEU A 191 -12.01 25.99 12.97
C LEU A 191 -11.32 27.35 13.16
N ALA A 192 -10.17 27.57 12.53
CA ALA A 192 -9.44 28.82 12.69
C ALA A 192 -9.88 29.94 11.75
N GLN A 193 -10.36 29.61 10.56
CA GLN A 193 -10.55 30.61 9.51
C GLN A 193 -11.98 30.66 8.94
N ARG A 194 -12.73 29.54 9.00
CA ARG A 194 -13.99 29.38 8.26
C ARG A 194 -15.20 29.11 9.15
N ALA A 195 -15.00 28.47 10.30
CA ALA A 195 -16.08 28.00 11.15
C ALA A 195 -16.90 29.16 11.74
N GLY A 196 -18.22 29.05 11.64
CA GLY A 196 -19.17 29.99 12.23
C GLY A 196 -20.25 29.27 13.03
N VAL A 197 -20.71 29.89 14.12
CA VAL A 197 -21.92 29.41 14.82
C VAL A 197 -23.09 29.40 13.83
N GLY A 198 -23.77 28.26 13.73
CA GLY A 198 -24.79 27.96 12.73
C GLY A 198 -24.36 26.94 11.68
N ASP A 199 -23.06 26.64 11.56
CA ASP A 199 -22.56 25.67 10.59
C ASP A 199 -23.11 24.26 10.85
N THR A 200 -23.36 23.52 9.77
CA THR A 200 -23.76 22.12 9.84
C THR A 200 -22.54 21.22 10.01
N ILE A 201 -22.53 20.40 11.06
CA ILE A 201 -21.47 19.45 11.37
C ILE A 201 -22.01 18.04 11.30
N SER A 202 -21.35 17.17 10.53
CA SER A 202 -21.68 15.74 10.45
C SER A 202 -20.58 14.91 11.08
N PHE A 203 -20.96 13.84 11.79
CA PHE A 203 -20.01 12.93 12.43
C PHE A 203 -20.56 11.49 12.54
N THR A 204 -19.67 10.53 12.76
CA THR A 204 -20.03 9.12 12.98
C THR A 204 -19.49 8.62 14.32
N GLY A 205 -20.29 7.84 15.05
CA GLY A 205 -19.90 7.21 16.31
C GLY A 205 -21.09 6.81 17.20
N PRO A 206 -20.85 6.57 18.51
CA PRO A 206 -19.57 6.71 19.20
C PRO A 206 -18.58 5.57 18.85
N ASN A 207 -17.30 5.83 19.07
CA ASN A 207 -16.19 4.90 18.89
C ASN A 207 -15.26 4.94 20.12
N GLY A 208 -14.39 3.96 20.25
CA GLY A 208 -13.35 3.93 21.29
C GLY A 208 -13.62 2.96 22.44
N SER A 209 -12.54 2.37 22.97
CA SER A 209 -12.52 1.47 24.14
C SER A 209 -12.06 2.15 25.42
N PHE A 210 -11.57 3.40 25.33
CA PHE A 210 -11.28 4.26 26.46
C PHE A 210 -12.57 4.87 27.03
N PHE A 211 -13.02 4.34 28.17
CA PHE A 211 -14.19 4.87 28.87
C PHE A 211 -14.17 4.54 30.36
N LEU A 212 -14.86 5.32 31.19
CA LEU A 212 -14.97 5.08 32.64
C LEU A 212 -15.61 3.71 32.94
N ARG A 213 -14.91 2.87 33.70
CA ARG A 213 -15.46 1.61 34.23
C ARG A 213 -16.23 1.82 35.53
N GLU A 214 -17.29 1.03 35.71
CA GLU A 214 -18.22 1.11 36.86
C GLU A 214 -17.62 0.66 38.21
N ALA A 215 -16.39 0.14 38.24
CA ALA A 215 -15.76 -0.32 39.47
C ALA A 215 -15.64 0.79 40.54
N ASP A 216 -16.13 0.54 41.76
CA ASP A 216 -16.05 1.47 42.89
C ASP A 216 -14.66 1.44 43.53
N ARG A 217 -13.71 2.13 42.90
CA ARG A 217 -12.30 2.21 43.34
C ARG A 217 -11.67 3.58 43.04
N PRO A 218 -10.54 3.93 43.68
CA PRO A 218 -9.81 5.15 43.36
C PRO A 218 -9.47 5.28 41.87
N VAL A 219 -9.44 6.53 41.39
CA VAL A 219 -9.19 6.87 39.99
C VAL A 219 -8.01 7.82 39.88
N LEU A 220 -7.05 7.48 39.02
CA LEU A 220 -5.98 8.38 38.60
C LEU A 220 -6.19 8.76 37.14
N LEU A 221 -6.44 10.04 36.88
CA LEU A 221 -6.64 10.61 35.56
C LEU A 221 -5.37 11.32 35.12
N LEU A 222 -4.86 11.03 33.92
CA LEU A 222 -3.66 11.63 33.37
C LEU A 222 -4.00 12.21 31.98
N ALA A 223 -3.84 13.52 31.82
CA ALA A 223 -4.19 14.23 30.59
C ALA A 223 -2.98 14.98 30.01
N GLY A 224 -2.82 14.93 28.69
CA GLY A 224 -1.82 15.70 27.94
C GLY A 224 -2.43 16.61 26.90
N GLY A 225 -2.27 17.92 27.02
CA GLY A 225 -2.83 18.90 26.08
C GLY A 225 -4.35 18.74 25.92
N THR A 226 -4.83 18.46 24.70
CA THR A 226 -6.27 18.23 24.47
C THR A 226 -6.75 16.81 24.84
N GLY A 227 -5.85 15.92 25.28
CA GLY A 227 -6.23 14.67 25.97
C GLY A 227 -7.05 14.91 27.25
N LEU A 228 -7.17 16.17 27.68
CA LEU A 228 -8.12 16.60 28.70
C LEU A 228 -9.59 16.37 28.29
N ALA A 229 -9.95 16.37 27.01
CA ALA A 229 -11.35 16.21 26.56
C ALA A 229 -12.05 14.96 27.15
N PRO A 230 -11.57 13.73 26.87
CA PRO A 230 -12.24 12.54 27.41
C PRO A 230 -12.15 12.47 28.94
N VAL A 231 -11.12 13.07 29.55
CA VAL A 231 -10.97 13.18 31.00
C VAL A 231 -12.06 14.08 31.61
N LEU A 232 -12.43 15.18 30.96
CA LEU A 232 -13.56 16.01 31.39
C LEU A 232 -14.89 15.26 31.30
N SER A 233 -15.10 14.46 30.26
CA SER A 233 -16.29 13.61 30.14
C SER A 233 -16.39 12.60 31.30
N ILE A 234 -15.26 12.00 31.67
CA ILE A 234 -15.14 11.11 32.84
C ILE A 234 -15.44 11.87 34.14
N LEU A 235 -14.81 13.03 34.36
CA LEU A 235 -15.02 13.85 35.57
C LEU A 235 -16.48 14.30 35.72
N ARG A 236 -17.13 14.74 34.63
CA ARG A 236 -18.55 15.12 34.66
C ARG A 236 -19.45 13.92 35.00
N THR A 237 -19.08 12.71 34.59
CA THR A 237 -19.84 11.50 34.96
C THR A 237 -19.63 11.11 36.43
N LEU A 238 -18.47 11.46 37.02
CA LEU A 238 -18.14 11.20 38.42
C LEU A 238 -18.75 12.21 39.40
N ARG A 239 -19.53 13.21 38.95
CA ARG A 239 -20.26 14.13 39.83
C ARG A 239 -21.10 13.37 40.85
N GLY A 240 -20.97 13.71 42.13
CA GLY A 240 -21.68 13.02 43.22
C GLY A 240 -21.12 11.65 43.59
N SER A 241 -20.04 11.19 42.96
CA SER A 241 -19.35 9.95 43.32
C SER A 241 -18.63 10.06 44.67
N SER A 242 -18.58 8.96 45.41
CA SER A 242 -17.78 8.79 46.63
C SER A 242 -16.34 8.36 46.36
N ARG A 243 -15.98 8.11 45.09
CA ARG A 243 -14.63 7.65 44.71
C ARG A 243 -13.59 8.73 44.97
N THR A 244 -12.41 8.34 45.43
CA THR A 244 -11.22 9.21 45.42
C THR A 244 -10.74 9.39 43.98
N VAL A 245 -10.53 10.63 43.55
CA VAL A 245 -10.14 10.94 42.17
C VAL A 245 -8.97 11.91 42.19
N HIS A 246 -7.88 11.58 41.52
CA HIS A 246 -6.76 12.49 41.32
C HIS A 246 -6.52 12.74 39.83
N LEU A 247 -6.38 14.00 39.41
CA LEU A 247 -6.02 14.38 38.04
C LEU A 247 -4.62 14.98 37.98
N VAL A 248 -3.77 14.51 37.06
CA VAL A 248 -2.55 15.21 36.66
C VAL A 248 -2.69 15.70 35.22
N TYR A 249 -2.64 17.02 35.02
CA TYR A 249 -2.77 17.65 33.71
C TYR A 249 -1.45 18.24 33.20
N GLY A 250 -0.87 17.65 32.15
CA GLY A 250 0.37 18.11 31.54
C GLY A 250 0.15 18.91 30.26
N VAL A 251 0.82 20.05 30.12
CA VAL A 251 0.79 20.88 28.91
C VAL A 251 2.19 21.37 28.50
N SER A 252 2.32 21.84 27.26
CA SER A 252 3.63 22.27 26.74
C SER A 252 4.03 23.64 27.24
N THR A 253 3.12 24.62 27.15
CA THR A 253 3.32 26.02 27.56
C THR A 253 2.21 26.48 28.52
N ASP A 254 2.41 27.63 29.17
CA ASP A 254 1.42 28.21 30.09
C ASP A 254 0.08 28.52 29.40
N GLU A 255 0.11 28.89 28.11
CA GLU A 255 -1.10 29.20 27.33
C GLU A 255 -1.90 27.96 26.96
N ASP A 256 -1.28 26.79 26.96
CA ASP A 256 -1.95 25.52 26.66
C ASP A 256 -2.74 24.99 27.87
N LEU A 257 -2.57 25.59 29.06
CA LEU A 257 -3.31 25.25 30.28
C LEU A 257 -4.73 25.83 30.22
N VAL A 258 -5.64 25.11 29.55
CA VAL A 258 -7.02 25.53 29.30
C VAL A 258 -8.02 24.75 30.14
N ALA A 259 -9.27 25.24 30.19
CA ALA A 259 -10.39 24.61 30.89
C ALA A 259 -10.15 24.37 32.41
N VAL A 260 -9.29 25.18 33.04
CA VAL A 260 -9.02 25.13 34.48
C VAL A 260 -10.30 25.39 35.29
N ASP A 261 -11.07 26.41 34.91
CA ASP A 261 -12.34 26.74 35.57
C ASP A 261 -13.34 25.56 35.51
N ASP A 262 -13.38 24.83 34.39
CA ASP A 262 -14.21 23.63 34.23
C ASP A 262 -13.74 22.53 35.20
N ILE A 263 -12.43 22.28 35.30
CA ILE A 263 -11.85 21.28 36.21
C ILE A 263 -12.22 21.63 37.66
N GLU A 264 -12.03 22.88 38.07
CA GLU A 264 -12.36 23.34 39.43
C GLU A 264 -13.86 23.24 39.73
N GLN A 265 -14.70 23.67 38.78
CA GLN A 265 -16.15 23.61 38.94
C GLN A 265 -16.66 22.17 39.06
N ILE A 266 -16.23 21.27 38.17
CA ILE A 266 -16.65 19.86 38.20
C ILE A 266 -16.07 19.18 39.45
N GLY A 267 -14.81 19.46 39.76
CA GLY A 267 -14.10 18.94 40.92
C GLY A 267 -14.78 19.26 42.24
N SER A 268 -15.35 20.46 42.39
CA SER A 268 -16.12 20.85 43.58
C SER A 268 -17.34 19.97 43.85
N GLN A 269 -17.80 19.19 42.86
CA GLN A 269 -18.94 18.29 42.93
C GLN A 269 -18.53 16.84 43.19
N ILE A 270 -17.25 16.59 43.45
CA ILE A 270 -16.66 15.27 43.72
C ILE A 270 -15.91 15.37 45.05
N ALA A 271 -16.43 14.72 46.09
CA ALA A 271 -15.97 14.93 47.46
C ALA A 271 -14.48 14.56 47.69
N GLY A 272 -13.95 13.62 46.91
CA GLY A 272 -12.56 13.15 47.01
C GLY A 272 -11.66 13.59 45.85
N PHE A 273 -11.98 14.69 45.17
CA PHE A 273 -11.21 15.16 44.01
C PHE A 273 -10.03 16.05 44.39
N THR A 274 -8.85 15.71 43.87
CA THR A 274 -7.67 16.57 43.87
C THR A 274 -7.07 16.61 42.47
N TRP A 275 -6.32 17.68 42.17
CA TRP A 275 -5.63 17.75 40.89
C TRP A 275 -4.38 18.60 40.97
N ASP A 276 -3.44 18.27 40.10
CA ASP A 276 -2.22 19.03 39.83
C ASP A 276 -2.06 19.22 38.32
N HIS A 277 -1.29 20.22 37.95
CA HIS A 277 -0.85 20.40 36.57
C HIS A 277 0.66 20.59 36.50
N CYS A 278 1.26 20.31 35.35
CA CYS A 278 2.64 20.63 35.05
C CYS A 278 2.81 21.23 33.66
N VAL A 279 3.81 22.09 33.51
CA VAL A 279 4.18 22.70 32.23
C VAL A 279 5.60 22.30 31.86
N SER A 280 5.80 21.77 30.65
CA SER A 280 7.12 21.26 30.24
C SER A 280 8.11 22.35 29.87
N ASP A 281 7.64 23.53 29.46
CA ASP A 281 8.50 24.68 29.13
C ASP A 281 9.31 25.13 30.37
N PRO A 282 10.66 25.10 30.32
CA PRO A 282 11.49 25.59 31.42
C PRO A 282 11.22 27.05 31.79
N ALA A 283 10.77 27.87 30.84
CA ALA A 283 10.44 29.29 31.03
C ALA A 283 9.08 29.53 31.71
N SER A 284 8.27 28.47 31.89
CA SER A 284 6.95 28.56 32.53
C SER A 284 7.00 29.16 33.94
N ARG A 285 5.91 29.81 34.32
CA ARG A 285 5.66 30.27 35.70
C ARG A 285 4.92 29.27 36.58
N ALA A 286 4.57 28.11 36.05
CA ALA A 286 3.86 27.07 36.79
C ALA A 286 4.69 26.55 37.97
N VAL A 287 3.99 26.19 39.05
CA VAL A 287 4.60 25.65 40.27
C VAL A 287 5.32 24.33 39.96
N ASN A 288 4.64 23.44 39.25
CA ASN A 288 5.21 22.18 38.81
C ASN A 288 5.70 22.30 37.36
N LYS A 289 7.00 22.14 37.16
CA LYS A 289 7.61 22.09 35.83
C LYS A 289 7.94 20.66 35.43
N GLY A 290 7.95 20.37 34.14
CA GLY A 290 8.29 19.07 33.59
C GLY A 290 7.08 18.29 33.10
N TYR A 291 7.03 17.00 33.41
CA TYR A 291 6.09 16.04 32.82
C TYR A 291 5.22 15.38 33.89
N VAL A 292 4.05 14.88 33.49
CA VAL A 292 3.05 14.31 34.41
C VAL A 292 3.60 13.19 35.30
N THR A 293 4.58 12.43 34.81
CA THR A 293 5.22 11.32 35.54
C THR A 293 5.91 11.78 36.82
N ALA A 294 6.34 13.04 36.93
CA ALA A 294 6.95 13.58 38.14
C ALA A 294 5.94 13.86 39.26
N LEU A 295 4.65 13.93 38.94
CA LEU A 295 3.57 14.24 39.90
C LEU A 295 2.78 12.99 40.31
N ILE A 296 3.20 11.81 39.86
CA ILE A 296 2.59 10.55 40.26
C ILE A 296 3.25 10.09 41.56
N GLY A 297 2.65 10.44 42.69
CA GLY A 297 3.06 9.98 44.02
C GLY A 297 2.52 8.58 44.38
N PRO A 298 3.15 7.85 45.31
CA PRO A 298 2.65 6.56 45.81
C PRO A 298 1.20 6.61 46.35
N GLU A 299 0.79 7.74 46.92
CA GLU A 299 -0.55 8.00 47.42
C GLU A 299 -1.62 7.96 46.31
N HIS A 300 -1.26 8.36 45.08
CA HIS A 300 -2.16 8.32 43.92
C HIS A 300 -2.35 6.90 43.39
N LEU A 301 -1.43 5.99 43.73
CA LEU A 301 -1.44 4.62 43.23
C LEU A 301 -2.14 3.63 44.16
N HIS A 302 -2.46 4.04 45.39
CA HIS A 302 -3.22 3.24 46.36
C HIS A 302 -2.70 1.79 46.51
N GLY A 303 -1.37 1.60 46.45
CA GLY A 303 -0.75 0.27 46.53
C GLY A 303 -1.14 -0.69 45.39
N GLY A 304 -1.63 -0.17 44.25
CA GLY A 304 -2.12 -0.94 43.10
C GLY A 304 -3.65 -0.97 42.97
N ASP A 305 -4.40 -0.65 44.02
CA ASP A 305 -5.88 -0.59 43.96
C ASP A 305 -6.37 0.75 43.39
N VAL A 306 -6.06 0.97 42.12
CA VAL A 306 -6.42 2.18 41.38
C VAL A 306 -6.77 1.84 39.93
N ALA A 307 -7.74 2.56 39.37
CA ALA A 307 -7.97 2.59 37.93
C ALA A 307 -7.29 3.83 37.33
N VAL A 308 -6.29 3.62 36.49
CA VAL A 308 -5.55 4.67 35.78
C VAL A 308 -6.16 4.89 34.40
N TYR A 309 -6.49 6.14 34.08
CA TYR A 309 -6.98 6.57 32.76
C TYR A 309 -6.04 7.63 32.19
N LEU A 310 -5.41 7.33 31.05
CA LEU A 310 -4.35 8.15 30.47
C LEU A 310 -4.68 8.55 29.03
N CYS A 311 -4.82 9.85 28.75
CA CYS A 311 -5.08 10.33 27.40
C CYS A 311 -4.13 11.48 27.02
N GLY A 312 -3.51 11.37 25.84
CA GLY A 312 -2.60 12.41 25.36
C GLY A 312 -1.83 12.02 24.10
N PRO A 313 -0.77 12.77 23.76
CA PRO A 313 0.07 12.46 22.61
C PRO A 313 0.86 11.16 22.84
N PRO A 314 1.16 10.36 21.79
CA PRO A 314 1.83 9.07 21.93
C PRO A 314 3.09 9.06 22.82
N PRO A 315 4.01 10.05 22.73
CA PRO A 315 5.20 10.06 23.59
C PRO A 315 4.89 10.16 25.09
N MET A 316 3.83 10.86 25.47
CA MET A 316 3.41 10.96 26.87
C MET A 316 2.85 9.62 27.35
N VAL A 317 2.04 8.96 26.53
CA VAL A 317 1.42 7.68 26.88
C VAL A 317 2.50 6.64 27.16
N GLU A 318 3.48 6.54 26.28
CA GLU A 318 4.61 5.60 26.45
C GLU A 318 5.48 5.94 27.66
N SER A 319 5.74 7.23 27.92
CA SER A 319 6.51 7.66 29.10
C SER A 319 5.85 7.25 30.42
N VAL A 320 4.53 7.39 30.54
CA VAL A 320 3.79 6.97 31.75
C VAL A 320 3.79 5.45 31.89
N ARG A 321 3.60 4.70 30.80
CA ARG A 321 3.68 3.23 30.83
C ARG A 321 5.04 2.73 31.31
N ALA A 322 6.12 3.30 30.78
CA ALA A 322 7.48 2.97 31.20
C ALA A 322 7.71 3.31 32.68
N HIS A 323 7.18 4.44 33.15
CA HIS A 323 7.26 4.85 34.55
C HIS A 323 6.56 3.84 35.49
N MET A 324 5.34 3.41 35.16
CA MET A 324 4.59 2.42 35.95
C MET A 324 5.30 1.07 36.02
N SER A 325 5.82 0.61 34.88
CA SER A 325 6.61 -0.64 34.80
C SER A 325 7.85 -0.58 35.68
N THR A 326 8.59 0.54 35.64
CA THR A 326 9.78 0.77 36.47
C THR A 326 9.44 0.78 37.97
N ALA A 327 8.29 1.34 38.34
CA ALA A 327 7.82 1.37 39.72
C ALA A 327 7.34 0.00 40.25
N ARG A 328 7.17 -1.01 39.37
CA ARG A 328 6.64 -2.36 39.70
C ARG A 328 5.27 -2.32 40.38
N ILE A 329 4.44 -1.35 40.01
CA ILE A 329 3.07 -1.23 40.50
C ILE A 329 2.16 -1.65 39.37
N GLU A 330 1.40 -2.72 39.58
CA GLU A 330 0.34 -3.16 38.66
C GLU A 330 -0.98 -2.55 39.15
N PRO A 331 -1.48 -1.48 38.53
CA PRO A 331 -2.79 -0.94 38.87
C PRO A 331 -3.88 -1.94 38.48
N THR A 332 -4.96 -1.96 39.26
CA THR A 332 -6.09 -2.88 39.05
C THR A 332 -6.86 -2.56 37.76
N GLY A 333 -6.62 -1.39 37.14
CA GLY A 333 -6.96 -1.10 35.75
C GLY A 333 -6.04 -0.04 35.16
N PHE A 334 -5.59 -0.23 33.93
CA PHE A 334 -4.80 0.76 33.19
C PHE A 334 -5.37 0.92 31.78
N TYR A 335 -6.03 2.06 31.54
CA TYR A 335 -6.72 2.38 30.31
C TYR A 335 -6.07 3.60 29.69
N TYR A 336 -5.86 3.60 28.37
CA TYR A 336 -5.24 4.74 27.71
C TYR A 336 -5.78 4.99 26.30
N GLU A 337 -5.59 6.21 25.83
CA GLU A 337 -5.99 6.69 24.51
C GLU A 337 -4.87 7.59 23.92
N LYS A 338 -4.52 7.39 22.65
CA LYS A 338 -3.42 8.10 21.98
C LYS A 338 -3.95 9.04 20.89
N PHE A 339 -3.64 10.33 20.99
CA PHE A 339 -4.01 11.31 19.95
C PHE A 339 -2.90 11.43 18.90
N ALA A 340 -2.96 10.59 17.86
CA ALA A 340 -2.06 10.67 16.71
C ALA A 340 -2.46 11.81 15.75
N LEU A 341 -1.48 12.52 15.20
CA LEU A 341 -1.73 13.49 14.13
C LEU A 341 -2.09 12.75 12.84
N ALA A 342 -3.24 13.06 12.27
CA ALA A 342 -3.59 12.63 10.92
C ALA A 342 -2.67 13.34 9.92
N HIS A 343 -1.93 12.58 9.11
CA HIS A 343 -1.08 13.14 8.06
C HIS A 343 -1.95 13.86 7.01
N GLY A 344 -1.89 15.19 6.99
CA GLY A 344 -2.53 16.05 5.99
C GLY A 344 -1.48 16.69 5.10
N GLY A 345 -1.61 16.52 3.78
CA GLY A 345 -0.78 17.19 2.78
C GLY A 345 -1.03 18.70 2.80
N ALA A 346 0.05 19.49 2.72
CA ALA A 346 -0.02 20.94 2.63
C ALA A 346 0.59 21.42 1.31
N THR A 347 -0.28 21.99 0.47
CA THR A 347 0.04 22.94 -0.59
C THR A 347 0.31 24.31 0.04
N ALA A 348 1.39 25.00 -0.34
CA ALA A 348 1.64 26.38 0.05
C ALA A 348 1.81 27.26 -1.20
N ASP A 349 0.78 28.04 -1.51
CA ASP A 349 0.89 29.30 -2.23
C ASP A 349 0.95 30.43 -1.20
N GLY A 350 1.92 31.34 -1.35
CA GLY A 350 2.06 32.52 -0.50
C GLY A 350 3.21 33.41 -0.96
N ALA A 351 2.87 34.51 -1.64
CA ALA A 351 3.79 35.54 -2.09
C ALA A 351 4.58 36.22 -0.95
N PRO A 352 5.76 36.82 -1.22
CA PRO A 352 6.69 37.23 -0.17
C PRO A 352 6.36 38.62 0.40
N ALA A 353 6.34 38.70 1.73
CA ALA A 353 6.38 39.95 2.49
C ALA A 353 7.84 40.40 2.70
N THR A 354 8.08 41.69 2.43
CA THR A 354 9.38 42.38 2.54
C THR A 354 9.76 42.60 4.02
N PRO A 355 11.04 42.41 4.43
CA PRO A 355 11.50 42.87 5.74
C PRO A 355 12.12 44.27 5.66
N ALA A 356 11.80 45.09 6.67
CA ALA A 356 12.46 46.35 7.01
C ALA A 356 13.72 46.10 7.88
N PRO A 357 14.66 47.06 7.97
CA PRO A 357 16.07 46.78 8.25
C PRO A 357 16.40 46.85 9.74
N THR A 358 17.35 46.01 10.18
CA THR A 358 18.09 46.21 11.43
C THR A 358 19.58 46.12 11.17
N ASN A 359 20.25 47.22 11.50
CA ASN A 359 21.68 47.44 11.42
C ASN A 359 22.26 47.28 12.82
N THR A 360 23.16 46.33 13.04
CA THR A 360 24.25 46.46 14.03
C THR A 360 25.32 45.40 13.79
N ALA A 361 26.54 45.88 13.61
CA ALA A 361 27.77 45.12 13.46
C ALA A 361 28.23 44.47 14.79
N ALA A 362 28.80 43.27 14.72
CA ALA A 362 30.20 42.97 15.11
C ALA A 362 30.45 41.45 15.19
N ASP A 363 31.68 41.10 14.80
CA ASP A 363 32.46 39.88 15.05
C ASP A 363 32.26 38.66 14.13
N GLU A 364 33.07 38.64 13.07
CA GLU A 364 33.41 37.48 12.25
C GLU A 364 34.31 36.50 13.02
N GLU A 365 33.82 35.29 13.30
CA GLU A 365 34.65 34.19 13.81
C GLU A 365 35.30 33.45 12.62
N GLN A 366 36.59 33.71 12.39
CA GLN A 366 37.41 33.01 11.39
C GLN A 366 37.73 31.57 11.83
N LEU A 367 37.18 30.59 11.12
CA LEU A 367 37.62 29.19 11.17
C LEU A 367 39.02 29.07 10.54
N LEU A 368 40.07 29.00 11.36
CA LEU A 368 41.42 28.60 10.94
C LEU A 368 41.62 27.09 11.16
N PRO A 369 42.08 26.31 10.15
CA PRO A 369 42.47 24.92 10.34
C PRO A 369 43.82 24.80 11.07
N ALA A 370 43.92 23.83 11.98
CA ALA A 370 45.11 23.55 12.80
C ALA A 370 46.36 23.21 11.94
N ALA A 371 47.52 23.68 12.40
CA ALA A 371 48.79 23.73 11.64
C ALA A 371 49.53 22.39 11.48
N ASP A 372 48.96 21.30 11.98
CA ASP A 372 49.62 20.00 12.17
C ASP A 372 49.20 18.95 11.12
N ALA A 373 48.32 19.28 10.17
CA ALA A 373 47.87 18.36 9.13
C ALA A 373 48.80 18.27 7.88
N ARG A 374 50.13 18.44 8.01
CA ARG A 374 51.04 18.50 6.84
C ARG A 374 52.33 17.65 6.89
N ALA A 375 52.42 16.63 7.76
CA ALA A 375 53.50 15.64 7.67
C ALA A 375 53.11 14.26 8.25
N ILE A 376 53.56 13.18 7.60
CA ILE A 376 53.63 11.82 8.15
C ILE A 376 55.10 11.42 8.19
N ALA A 377 55.58 10.95 9.35
CA ALA A 377 56.96 10.48 9.54
C ALA A 377 58.08 11.48 9.14
N GLY A 378 57.87 12.78 9.35
CA GLY A 378 58.92 13.79 9.23
C GLY A 378 59.30 14.20 7.80
N GLN A 379 58.54 13.78 6.78
CA GLN A 379 58.69 14.29 5.41
C GLN A 379 57.51 15.18 5.00
N ALA A 380 57.81 16.41 4.56
CA ALA A 380 56.84 17.37 4.06
C ALA A 380 56.47 17.05 2.60
N MET A 381 55.17 16.89 2.31
CA MET A 381 54.68 16.42 1.00
C MET A 381 54.36 17.53 -0.01
N LEU A 382 54.24 18.80 0.38
CA LEU A 382 53.92 19.90 -0.54
C LEU A 382 54.64 21.21 -0.15
N PRO A 383 55.32 21.92 -1.08
CA PRO A 383 55.88 23.24 -0.81
C PRO A 383 54.77 24.32 -0.69
N PRO A 384 55.00 25.41 0.05
CA PRO A 384 54.01 26.46 0.23
C PRO A 384 53.77 27.24 -1.07
N ALA A 385 52.53 27.23 -1.57
CA ALA A 385 52.10 28.14 -2.63
C ALA A 385 51.79 29.52 -2.05
N ARG A 386 52.44 30.57 -2.58
CA ARG A 386 52.04 31.96 -2.33
C ARG A 386 50.96 32.35 -3.34
N PHE A 387 49.74 32.60 -2.86
CA PHE A 387 48.72 33.26 -3.66
C PHE A 387 48.92 34.78 -3.56
N PRO A 388 48.97 35.52 -4.68
CA PRO A 388 48.90 36.98 -4.63
C PRO A 388 47.52 37.42 -4.15
N SER A 389 47.48 38.48 -3.34
CA SER A 389 46.24 39.13 -2.90
C SER A 389 45.45 39.66 -4.10
N LEU A 390 44.18 39.30 -4.19
CA LEU A 390 43.25 39.85 -5.18
C LEU A 390 43.06 41.36 -4.97
N PRO A 391 43.01 42.18 -6.03
CA PRO A 391 42.76 43.61 -5.90
C PRO A 391 41.33 43.87 -5.40
N THR A 392 41.21 44.68 -4.36
CA THR A 392 39.96 45.22 -3.81
C THR A 392 39.38 46.28 -4.74
N ALA A 393 38.74 45.83 -5.83
CA ALA A 393 37.63 46.50 -6.51
C ALA A 393 37.35 45.79 -7.85
N ALA A 394 36.17 45.20 -8.00
CA ALA A 394 35.62 44.81 -9.29
C ALA A 394 34.31 45.60 -9.52
N PRO A 395 34.06 46.10 -10.74
CA PRO A 395 32.87 46.89 -11.04
C PRO A 395 31.64 45.99 -11.14
N VAL A 396 30.48 46.56 -10.83
CA VAL A 396 29.17 45.91 -10.97
C VAL A 396 28.92 45.56 -12.45
N ILE A 397 28.68 44.28 -12.74
CA ILE A 397 28.29 43.78 -14.06
C ILE A 397 26.85 43.25 -13.96
N ASP A 398 26.05 43.58 -14.95
CA ASP A 398 24.64 43.20 -15.13
C ASP A 398 24.52 41.68 -15.40
N ASP A 399 23.64 41.00 -14.65
CA ASP A 399 23.62 39.53 -14.48
C ASP A 399 23.22 38.74 -15.75
N GLU A 400 22.66 39.38 -16.78
CA GLU A 400 22.27 38.68 -18.03
C GLU A 400 23.41 38.44 -19.03
N ALA A 401 24.55 39.12 -18.91
CA ALA A 401 25.64 39.01 -19.88
C ALA A 401 26.68 37.91 -19.57
N ALA A 402 26.69 37.36 -18.36
CA ALA A 402 27.73 36.44 -17.90
C ALA A 402 27.64 35.03 -18.50
N ILE A 403 26.48 34.63 -19.04
CA ILE A 403 26.25 33.24 -19.48
C ILE A 403 26.72 32.97 -20.92
N ARG A 404 27.31 33.94 -21.64
CA ARG A 404 27.60 33.80 -23.09
C ARG A 404 29.00 34.19 -23.56
N SER A 405 30.02 34.14 -22.70
CA SER A 405 31.41 34.33 -23.12
C SER A 405 32.41 33.46 -22.36
N ILE A 406 33.44 32.97 -23.06
CA ILE A 406 34.67 32.42 -22.47
C ILE A 406 35.83 33.27 -23.00
N ALA A 407 36.68 33.77 -22.10
CA ALA A 407 37.86 34.59 -22.45
C ALA A 407 37.57 35.82 -23.35
N GLY A 408 36.43 36.49 -23.16
CA GLY A 408 36.11 37.74 -23.84
C GLY A 408 35.63 37.61 -25.29
N GLN A 409 35.29 36.40 -25.75
CA GLN A 409 34.62 36.20 -27.04
C GLN A 409 33.21 35.62 -26.87
N SER A 410 32.24 36.22 -27.58
CA SER A 410 30.83 35.82 -27.56
C SER A 410 30.56 34.70 -28.57
N LEU A 411 29.88 33.62 -28.14
CA LEU A 411 29.72 32.39 -28.92
C LEU A 411 28.50 32.37 -29.85
N PHE A 412 27.56 33.32 -29.78
CA PHE A 412 26.36 33.31 -30.63
C PHE A 412 25.88 34.73 -31.01
N ALA A 413 25.65 34.97 -32.30
CA ALA A 413 24.99 36.19 -32.78
C ALA A 413 23.45 36.08 -32.59
N PRO A 414 22.74 37.16 -32.21
CA PRO A 414 21.30 37.12 -32.03
C PRO A 414 20.56 37.04 -33.37
N GLN A 415 19.61 36.12 -33.52
CA GLN A 415 18.57 36.20 -34.55
C GLN A 415 17.24 36.71 -33.95
N PRO A 416 16.48 37.56 -34.65
CA PRO A 416 15.16 37.99 -34.20
C PRO A 416 14.12 36.88 -34.38
N ALA A 417 13.25 36.70 -33.38
CA ALA A 417 12.14 35.74 -33.44
C ALA A 417 11.04 36.20 -34.42
N PRO A 418 10.39 35.27 -35.15
CA PRO A 418 9.25 35.59 -36.01
C PRO A 418 7.95 35.82 -35.20
N PRO A 419 6.99 36.59 -35.73
CA PRO A 419 5.76 36.94 -35.02
C PRO A 419 4.78 35.75 -34.91
N ILE A 420 4.15 35.62 -33.74
CA ILE A 420 3.15 34.59 -33.41
C ILE A 420 1.79 35.00 -34.01
N PRO A 421 1.10 34.13 -34.79
CA PRO A 421 -0.25 34.39 -35.27
C PRO A 421 -1.32 34.17 -34.17
N PRO A 422 -2.48 34.85 -34.23
CA PRO A 422 -3.51 34.77 -33.19
C PRO A 422 -4.20 33.41 -33.19
N GLN A 423 -4.31 32.79 -32.01
CA GLN A 423 -5.06 31.54 -31.82
C GLN A 423 -6.59 31.78 -31.89
N PRO A 424 -7.37 30.88 -32.52
CA PRO A 424 -8.82 30.91 -32.44
C PRO A 424 -9.32 30.38 -31.10
N ALA A 425 -10.35 31.02 -30.56
CA ALA A 425 -11.01 30.64 -29.32
C ALA A 425 -11.59 29.21 -29.39
N MET A 426 -11.23 28.37 -28.42
CA MET A 426 -11.84 27.05 -28.23
C MET A 426 -13.11 27.15 -27.38
N PRO A 427 -14.13 26.32 -27.65
CA PRO A 427 -15.44 26.40 -27.02
C PRO A 427 -15.43 25.85 -25.58
N VAL A 428 -16.24 26.50 -24.73
CA VAL A 428 -16.54 26.14 -23.35
C VAL A 428 -17.12 24.72 -23.29
N ALA A 429 -16.46 23.81 -22.55
CA ALA A 429 -16.98 22.49 -22.24
C ALA A 429 -18.01 22.57 -21.07
N PRO A 430 -19.12 21.80 -21.10
CA PRO A 430 -20.14 21.83 -20.06
C PRO A 430 -19.84 20.88 -18.90
N ALA A 431 -20.33 21.29 -17.72
CA ALA A 431 -20.81 20.52 -16.57
C ALA A 431 -19.91 19.45 -15.89
N THR A 432 -19.66 19.74 -14.60
CA THR A 432 -19.44 18.89 -13.42
C THR A 432 -19.52 17.36 -13.60
N PRO A 433 -18.53 16.57 -13.12
CA PRO A 433 -18.72 15.14 -12.94
C PRO A 433 -19.62 14.89 -11.73
N VAL A 434 -20.79 14.30 -11.99
CA VAL A 434 -21.67 13.72 -10.98
C VAL A 434 -21.00 12.45 -10.46
N VAL A 435 -20.68 12.40 -9.17
CA VAL A 435 -20.20 11.18 -8.50
C VAL A 435 -21.41 10.29 -8.26
N SER A 436 -21.52 9.18 -8.99
CA SER A 436 -22.47 8.11 -8.69
C SER A 436 -21.93 7.20 -7.57
N SER A 437 -22.84 6.70 -6.74
CA SER A 437 -22.60 5.98 -5.49
C SER A 437 -22.26 4.48 -5.62
N ASP A 438 -21.66 4.03 -6.71
CA ASP A 438 -21.31 2.62 -6.88
C ASP A 438 -19.82 2.42 -7.16
N GLY A 439 -19.27 1.41 -6.50
CA GLY A 439 -17.84 1.12 -6.45
C GLY A 439 -17.18 1.01 -7.82
N TYR A 440 -15.89 1.34 -7.82
CA TYR A 440 -14.97 1.21 -8.93
C TYR A 440 -15.06 -0.18 -9.60
N GLN A 441 -15.77 -0.27 -10.72
CA GLN A 441 -15.71 -1.40 -11.65
C GLN A 441 -14.66 -1.11 -12.71
N ILE A 442 -13.57 -1.88 -12.68
CA ILE A 442 -12.67 -2.01 -13.81
C ILE A 442 -13.42 -2.84 -14.85
N GLY A 443 -13.71 -2.23 -16.00
CA GLY A 443 -14.38 -2.88 -17.12
C GLY A 443 -13.53 -3.96 -17.74
N GLU A 444 -13.65 -5.19 -17.26
CA GLU A 444 -13.52 -6.40 -18.06
C GLU A 444 -14.74 -7.27 -17.75
N GLU A 445 -15.72 -7.30 -18.67
CA GLU A 445 -16.77 -8.32 -18.65
C GLU A 445 -16.15 -9.65 -19.09
N HIS A 446 -15.52 -10.35 -18.15
CA HIS A 446 -15.41 -11.79 -18.29
C HIS A 446 -16.80 -12.36 -18.08
N PRO A 447 -17.35 -13.18 -18.99
CA PRO A 447 -18.62 -13.84 -18.74
C PRO A 447 -18.49 -14.54 -17.39
N ALA A 448 -19.35 -14.15 -16.45
CA ALA A 448 -19.42 -14.79 -15.14
C ALA A 448 -19.42 -16.31 -15.34
N VAL A 449 -18.87 -17.09 -14.41
CA VAL A 449 -18.85 -18.57 -14.52
C VAL A 449 -20.23 -19.13 -14.93
N HIS A 450 -21.31 -18.48 -14.47
CA HIS A 450 -22.70 -18.71 -14.87
C HIS A 450 -23.00 -18.56 -16.38
N ALA A 451 -22.41 -17.58 -17.05
CA ALA A 451 -22.54 -17.35 -18.49
C ALA A 451 -21.70 -18.32 -19.34
N SER A 452 -20.64 -18.92 -18.78
CA SER A 452 -19.91 -20.02 -19.43
C SER A 452 -20.72 -21.33 -19.36
N ASP A 453 -21.25 -21.66 -18.18
CA ASP A 453 -22.07 -22.86 -17.98
C ASP A 453 -23.35 -22.84 -18.83
N ALA A 454 -24.02 -21.69 -18.92
CA ALA A 454 -25.23 -21.52 -19.72
C ALA A 454 -25.04 -21.88 -21.20
N VAL A 455 -23.84 -21.62 -21.75
CA VAL A 455 -23.52 -21.96 -23.14
C VAL A 455 -23.37 -23.46 -23.35
N PHE A 456 -22.74 -24.17 -22.41
CA PHE A 456 -22.62 -25.63 -22.47
C PHE A 456 -23.96 -26.32 -22.19
N GLU A 457 -24.81 -25.73 -21.33
CA GLU A 457 -26.19 -26.20 -21.11
C GLU A 457 -27.08 -26.01 -22.34
N ALA A 458 -26.98 -24.85 -23.00
CA ALA A 458 -27.67 -24.61 -24.27
C ALA A 458 -27.20 -25.57 -25.36
N ARG A 459 -25.88 -25.79 -25.48
CA ARG A 459 -25.31 -26.77 -26.40
C ARG A 459 -25.82 -28.19 -26.12
N GLN A 460 -25.81 -28.62 -24.85
CA GLN A 460 -26.33 -29.94 -24.45
C GLN A 460 -27.82 -30.09 -24.82
N ALA A 461 -28.65 -29.07 -24.59
CA ALA A 461 -30.06 -29.11 -24.95
C ALA A 461 -30.26 -29.29 -26.47
N LEU A 462 -29.47 -28.55 -27.27
CA LEU A 462 -29.47 -28.69 -28.73
C LEU A 462 -28.99 -30.08 -29.17
N GLU A 463 -27.94 -30.63 -28.56
CA GLU A 463 -27.41 -31.97 -28.86
C GLU A 463 -28.41 -33.07 -28.53
N LEU A 464 -29.11 -32.96 -27.39
CA LEU A 464 -30.20 -33.87 -27.05
C LEU A 464 -31.37 -33.78 -28.03
N GLY A 465 -31.65 -32.61 -28.60
CA GLY A 465 -32.61 -32.45 -29.69
C GLY A 465 -32.12 -33.07 -31.01
N ALA A 466 -30.86 -32.85 -31.36
CA ALA A 466 -30.22 -33.41 -32.55
C ALA A 466 -30.18 -34.95 -32.50
N LEU A 467 -29.94 -35.53 -31.32
CA LEU A 467 -30.01 -36.97 -31.08
C LEU A 467 -31.37 -37.56 -31.48
N GLU A 468 -32.48 -36.92 -31.12
CA GLU A 468 -33.84 -37.41 -31.44
C GLU A 468 -34.12 -37.44 -32.95
N LEU A 469 -33.45 -36.57 -33.71
CA LEU A 469 -33.61 -36.47 -35.16
C LEU A 469 -32.72 -37.46 -35.92
N THR A 470 -31.63 -37.92 -35.31
CA THR A 470 -30.54 -38.64 -36.00
C THR A 470 -30.39 -40.10 -35.56
N LEU A 471 -30.66 -40.44 -34.30
CA LEU A 471 -30.47 -41.79 -33.77
C LEU A 471 -31.28 -42.83 -34.56
N GLY A 472 -30.60 -43.89 -35.02
CA GLY A 472 -31.21 -44.95 -35.83
C GLY A 472 -31.55 -44.54 -37.27
N ARG A 473 -31.18 -43.34 -37.71
CA ARG A 473 -31.44 -42.81 -39.07
C ARG A 473 -30.18 -42.49 -39.86
N LEU A 474 -29.01 -42.61 -39.25
CA LEU A 474 -27.71 -42.37 -39.91
C LEU A 474 -27.31 -43.57 -40.77
N THR A 475 -26.72 -43.28 -41.93
CA THR A 475 -26.10 -44.30 -42.78
C THR A 475 -24.78 -44.78 -42.20
N SER A 476 -24.32 -45.97 -42.61
CA SER A 476 -23.01 -46.50 -42.19
C SER A 476 -21.84 -45.57 -42.54
N GLN A 477 -21.93 -44.83 -43.66
CA GLN A 477 -20.92 -43.86 -44.05
C GLN A 477 -20.91 -42.63 -43.12
N GLN A 478 -22.07 -42.15 -42.69
CA GLN A 478 -22.19 -41.05 -41.74
C GLN A 478 -21.69 -41.44 -40.34
N LEU A 479 -22.01 -42.66 -39.87
CA LEU A 479 -21.48 -43.18 -38.61
C LEU A 479 -19.96 -43.33 -38.64
N ALA A 480 -19.38 -43.81 -39.74
CA ALA A 480 -17.93 -43.88 -39.92
C ALA A 480 -17.26 -42.50 -39.91
N GLY A 481 -17.87 -41.49 -40.55
CA GLY A 481 -17.41 -40.10 -40.49
C GLY A 481 -17.48 -39.52 -39.08
N TYR A 482 -18.55 -39.82 -38.34
CA TYR A 482 -18.72 -39.35 -36.97
C TYR A 482 -17.66 -39.95 -36.03
N ARG A 483 -17.35 -41.24 -36.20
CA ARG A 483 -16.29 -41.95 -35.48
C ARG A 483 -14.92 -41.36 -35.75
N LEU A 484 -14.60 -41.04 -37.01
CA LEU A 484 -13.31 -40.44 -37.38
C LEU A 484 -13.09 -39.10 -36.67
N LEU A 485 -14.13 -38.25 -36.60
CA LEU A 485 -14.05 -36.98 -35.88
C LEU A 485 -13.89 -37.18 -34.37
N ALA A 486 -14.58 -38.16 -33.79
CA ALA A 486 -14.43 -38.50 -32.37
C ALA A 486 -12.98 -38.91 -32.04
N GLU A 487 -12.41 -39.83 -32.82
CA GLU A 487 -11.04 -40.33 -32.65
C GLU A 487 -9.99 -39.25 -32.89
N SER A 488 -10.27 -38.26 -33.74
CA SER A 488 -9.36 -37.15 -34.04
C SER A 488 -9.04 -36.25 -32.84
N THR A 489 -9.87 -36.28 -31.79
CA THR A 489 -9.66 -35.50 -30.56
C THR A 489 -8.66 -36.15 -29.59
N LEU A 490 -8.46 -37.48 -29.68
CA LEU A 490 -7.68 -38.26 -28.72
C LEU A 490 -6.19 -37.88 -28.62
N PRO A 491 -5.46 -37.60 -29.72
CA PRO A 491 -4.02 -37.31 -29.66
C PRO A 491 -3.66 -36.05 -28.86
N PHE A 492 -4.64 -35.17 -28.62
CA PHE A 492 -4.43 -33.86 -27.99
C PHE A 492 -4.70 -33.88 -26.48
N VAL A 493 -5.13 -35.02 -25.92
CA VAL A 493 -5.37 -35.19 -24.48
C VAL A 493 -4.65 -36.45 -24.01
N ASP A 494 -3.75 -36.31 -23.04
CA ASP A 494 -3.07 -37.42 -22.37
C ASP A 494 -3.51 -37.47 -20.90
N GLY A 495 -4.26 -38.52 -20.55
CA GLY A 495 -4.84 -38.66 -19.22
C GLY A 495 -5.74 -37.47 -18.88
N ASP A 496 -5.29 -36.65 -17.93
CA ASP A 496 -5.99 -35.45 -17.46
C ASP A 496 -5.34 -34.15 -17.97
N ARG A 497 -4.52 -34.21 -19.03
CA ARG A 497 -3.73 -33.06 -19.52
C ARG A 497 -3.95 -32.81 -20.99
N PHE A 498 -3.92 -31.53 -21.37
CA PHE A 498 -3.78 -31.17 -22.78
C PHE A 498 -2.34 -31.39 -23.24
N VAL A 499 -2.20 -32.07 -24.37
CA VAL A 499 -0.95 -32.10 -25.15
C VAL A 499 -0.91 -30.87 -26.06
N ASP A 500 -2.06 -30.52 -26.65
CA ASP A 500 -2.27 -29.31 -27.45
C ASP A 500 -3.73 -28.84 -27.30
N ALA A 501 -3.95 -27.83 -26.44
CA ALA A 501 -5.29 -27.33 -26.14
C ALA A 501 -5.94 -26.62 -27.35
N ALA A 502 -5.13 -26.00 -28.21
CA ALA A 502 -5.63 -25.30 -29.40
C ALA A 502 -6.15 -26.30 -30.43
N GLN A 503 -5.38 -27.35 -30.72
CA GLN A 503 -5.80 -28.42 -31.64
C GLN A 503 -6.95 -29.26 -31.09
N TYR A 504 -6.98 -29.51 -29.78
CA TYR A 504 -8.14 -30.13 -29.15
C TYR A 504 -9.41 -29.29 -29.35
N THR A 505 -9.32 -27.97 -29.16
CA THR A 505 -10.47 -27.07 -29.33
C THR A 505 -11.01 -27.10 -30.76
N GLU A 506 -10.14 -27.13 -31.76
CA GLU A 506 -10.53 -27.22 -33.17
C GLU A 506 -11.25 -28.55 -33.49
N THR A 507 -10.64 -29.67 -33.10
CA THR A 507 -11.18 -31.01 -33.39
C THR A 507 -12.44 -31.32 -32.59
N ASN A 508 -12.53 -30.84 -31.35
CA ASN A 508 -13.74 -30.91 -30.53
C ASN A 508 -14.91 -30.17 -31.19
N ALA A 509 -14.68 -28.94 -31.68
CA ALA A 509 -15.72 -28.17 -32.37
C ALA A 509 -16.23 -28.88 -33.63
N ALA A 510 -15.32 -29.49 -34.42
CA ALA A 510 -15.67 -30.24 -35.62
C ALA A 510 -16.55 -31.47 -35.32
N PHE A 511 -16.26 -32.20 -34.23
CA PHE A 511 -17.07 -33.34 -33.80
C PHE A 511 -18.53 -32.94 -33.47
N HIS A 512 -18.72 -31.85 -32.71
CA HIS A 512 -20.06 -31.40 -32.32
C HIS A 512 -20.83 -30.75 -33.47
N ASP A 513 -20.17 -29.96 -34.32
CA ASP A 513 -20.79 -29.35 -35.53
C ASP A 513 -21.31 -30.43 -36.51
N TYR A 514 -20.61 -31.56 -36.60
CA TYR A 514 -21.00 -32.67 -37.47
C TYR A 514 -22.36 -33.28 -37.08
N LEU A 515 -22.64 -33.43 -35.78
CA LEU A 515 -23.94 -33.95 -35.31
C LEU A 515 -25.10 -33.07 -35.80
N PHE A 516 -24.93 -31.74 -35.74
CA PHE A 516 -25.93 -30.79 -36.21
C PHE A 516 -26.08 -30.82 -37.73
N THR A 517 -24.98 -30.97 -38.47
CA THR A 517 -25.00 -31.18 -39.92
C THR A 517 -25.81 -32.43 -40.30
N LEU A 518 -25.65 -33.53 -39.56
CA LEU A 518 -26.36 -34.79 -39.80
C LEU A 518 -27.88 -34.70 -39.59
N THR A 519 -28.38 -33.69 -38.88
CA THR A 519 -29.83 -33.48 -38.73
C THR A 519 -30.51 -33.03 -40.03
N GLY A 520 -29.76 -32.48 -40.98
CA GLY A 520 -30.30 -31.84 -42.18
C GLY A 520 -31.11 -30.57 -41.90
N ASN A 521 -31.05 -30.03 -40.67
CA ASN A 521 -31.79 -28.84 -40.26
C ASN A 521 -30.86 -27.63 -40.14
N ALA A 522 -30.90 -26.75 -41.14
CA ALA A 522 -30.06 -25.56 -41.20
C ALA A 522 -30.27 -24.59 -40.02
N HIS A 523 -31.50 -24.50 -39.48
CA HIS A 523 -31.79 -23.64 -38.34
C HIS A 523 -31.17 -24.16 -37.05
N LEU A 524 -31.13 -25.49 -36.87
CA LEU A 524 -30.51 -26.10 -35.70
C LEU A 524 -28.99 -25.95 -35.73
N LEU A 525 -28.38 -26.09 -36.90
CA LEU A 525 -26.95 -25.83 -37.12
C LEU A 525 -26.59 -24.35 -36.84
N GLN A 526 -27.38 -23.41 -37.35
CA GLN A 526 -27.20 -21.98 -37.06
C GLN A 526 -27.36 -21.67 -35.57
N ALA A 527 -28.32 -22.30 -34.88
CA ALA A 527 -28.51 -22.12 -33.45
C ALA A 527 -27.29 -22.60 -32.63
N TYR A 528 -26.69 -23.74 -33.02
CA TYR A 528 -25.45 -24.23 -32.40
C TYR A 528 -24.28 -23.28 -32.68
N GLN A 529 -24.08 -22.86 -33.93
CA GLN A 529 -22.97 -21.97 -34.32
C GLN A 529 -23.07 -20.60 -33.62
N ALA A 530 -24.29 -20.10 -33.38
CA ALA A 530 -24.53 -18.86 -32.66
C ALA A 530 -24.13 -18.91 -31.17
N LEU A 531 -23.94 -20.10 -30.58
CA LEU A 531 -23.45 -20.23 -29.21
C LEU A 531 -21.96 -19.89 -29.06
N ASP A 532 -21.21 -19.91 -30.18
CA ASP A 532 -19.76 -19.64 -30.23
C ASP A 532 -18.94 -20.39 -29.16
N VAL A 533 -19.26 -21.69 -28.98
CA VAL A 533 -18.58 -22.56 -28.01
C VAL A 533 -17.08 -22.64 -28.31
N LYS A 534 -16.72 -22.68 -29.59
CA LYS A 534 -15.32 -22.71 -30.05
C LYS A 534 -14.56 -21.45 -29.62
N GLY A 535 -15.09 -20.25 -29.89
CA GLY A 535 -14.44 -18.98 -29.50
C GLY A 535 -14.18 -18.93 -28.00
N ARG A 536 -15.17 -19.31 -27.19
CA ARG A 536 -15.06 -19.38 -25.72
C ARG A 536 -14.03 -20.40 -25.24
N MET A 537 -14.00 -21.58 -25.86
CA MET A 537 -12.97 -22.59 -25.56
C MET A 537 -11.57 -22.10 -25.95
N SER A 538 -11.40 -21.44 -27.09
CA SER A 538 -10.11 -20.90 -27.52
C SER A 538 -9.57 -19.81 -26.59
N GLU A 539 -10.47 -19.02 -25.97
CA GLU A 539 -10.09 -18.03 -24.97
C GLU A 539 -9.70 -18.67 -23.63
N ALA A 540 -10.57 -19.52 -23.07
CA ALA A 540 -10.35 -20.09 -21.74
C ALA A 540 -9.25 -21.16 -21.72
N LEU A 541 -9.09 -21.94 -22.79
CA LEU A 541 -8.16 -23.07 -22.83
C LEU A 541 -6.78 -22.70 -23.39
N ARG A 542 -6.55 -21.45 -23.79
CA ARG A 542 -5.31 -20.99 -24.45
C ARG A 542 -4.04 -21.48 -23.74
N ASP A 543 -4.01 -21.36 -22.42
CA ASP A 543 -2.89 -21.74 -21.56
C ASP A 543 -3.25 -22.89 -20.61
N ALA A 544 -4.38 -23.57 -20.85
CA ALA A 544 -4.86 -24.63 -19.97
C ALA A 544 -3.99 -25.87 -20.11
N THR A 545 -3.57 -26.41 -18.97
CA THR A 545 -2.78 -27.65 -18.91
C THR A 545 -3.61 -28.87 -18.53
N TRP A 546 -4.81 -28.66 -17.98
CA TRP A 546 -5.68 -29.71 -17.49
C TRP A 546 -6.93 -29.88 -18.36
N CYS A 547 -7.33 -31.12 -18.60
CA CYS A 547 -8.56 -31.53 -19.27
C CYS A 547 -9.23 -32.65 -18.46
N HIS A 548 -10.55 -32.65 -18.34
CA HIS A 548 -11.21 -33.78 -17.67
C HIS A 548 -10.93 -35.10 -18.43
N PRO A 549 -10.54 -36.20 -17.75
CA PRO A 549 -10.05 -37.43 -18.42
C PRO A 549 -11.02 -38.10 -19.39
N LEU A 550 -12.32 -37.77 -19.26
CA LEU A 550 -13.38 -38.32 -20.10
C LEU A 550 -13.72 -37.44 -21.31
N CYS A 551 -13.29 -36.18 -21.37
CA CYS A 551 -13.73 -35.22 -22.40
C CYS A 551 -13.47 -35.68 -23.85
N ALA A 552 -12.32 -36.31 -24.13
CA ALA A 552 -12.05 -36.86 -25.46
C ALA A 552 -12.63 -38.28 -25.65
N ARG A 553 -12.65 -39.08 -24.57
CA ARG A 553 -13.13 -40.47 -24.61
C ARG A 553 -14.64 -40.57 -24.76
N ASP A 554 -15.39 -39.63 -24.21
CA ASP A 554 -16.84 -39.60 -24.28
C ASP A 554 -17.33 -39.37 -25.71
N HIS A 555 -16.56 -38.68 -26.57
CA HIS A 555 -16.90 -38.58 -28.00
C HIS A 555 -17.00 -39.95 -28.65
N VAL A 556 -16.02 -40.83 -28.42
CA VAL A 556 -16.01 -42.20 -28.97
C VAL A 556 -17.20 -42.99 -28.43
N ARG A 557 -17.45 -42.92 -27.12
CA ARG A 557 -18.58 -43.62 -26.48
C ARG A 557 -19.94 -43.13 -26.97
N ILE A 558 -20.08 -41.84 -27.24
CA ILE A 558 -21.29 -41.27 -27.83
C ILE A 558 -21.51 -41.92 -29.20
N VAL A 559 -20.50 -41.99 -30.07
CA VAL A 559 -20.64 -42.64 -31.38
C VAL A 559 -20.97 -44.13 -31.25
N GLU A 560 -20.38 -44.87 -30.30
CA GLU A 560 -20.74 -46.27 -30.02
C GLU A 560 -22.22 -46.44 -29.63
N ALA A 561 -22.79 -45.50 -28.86
CA ALA A 561 -24.21 -45.48 -28.54
C ALA A 561 -25.08 -45.18 -29.77
N PHE A 562 -24.61 -44.36 -30.71
CA PHE A 562 -25.29 -44.11 -31.98
C PHE A 562 -25.30 -45.34 -32.90
N GLU A 563 -24.17 -46.06 -32.98
CA GLU A 563 -24.05 -47.28 -33.79
C GLU A 563 -24.92 -48.42 -33.26
N SER A 564 -25.04 -48.54 -31.93
CA SER A 564 -25.91 -49.53 -31.28
C SER A 564 -27.38 -49.08 -31.18
N ALA A 565 -27.70 -47.85 -31.60
CA ALA A 565 -29.00 -47.21 -31.44
C ALA A 565 -29.51 -47.19 -29.98
N ASP A 566 -28.60 -47.18 -28.99
CA ASP A 566 -28.95 -47.10 -27.57
C ASP A 566 -29.23 -45.65 -27.17
N ARG A 567 -30.52 -45.32 -27.19
CA ARG A 567 -31.03 -44.00 -26.82
C ARG A 567 -30.70 -43.60 -25.39
N THR A 568 -30.77 -44.53 -24.45
CA THR A 568 -30.55 -44.22 -23.03
C THR A 568 -29.08 -43.95 -22.77
N ALA A 569 -28.19 -44.76 -23.36
CA ALA A 569 -26.75 -44.55 -23.28
C ALA A 569 -26.34 -43.22 -23.95
N ALA A 570 -26.83 -42.93 -25.16
CA ALA A 570 -26.49 -41.70 -25.87
C ALA A 570 -26.88 -40.43 -25.09
N ARG A 571 -28.10 -40.38 -24.53
CA ARG A 571 -28.55 -39.25 -23.70
C ARG A 571 -27.70 -39.05 -22.45
N THR A 572 -27.36 -40.16 -21.79
CA THR A 572 -26.54 -40.15 -20.56
C THR A 572 -25.14 -39.65 -20.87
N LEU A 573 -24.52 -40.14 -21.94
CA LEU A 573 -23.18 -39.77 -22.36
C LEU A 573 -23.09 -38.31 -22.83
N ILE A 574 -24.05 -37.82 -23.61
CA ILE A 574 -24.10 -36.39 -24.01
C ILE A 574 -24.19 -35.48 -22.78
N THR A 575 -25.03 -35.86 -21.81
CA THR A 575 -25.17 -35.11 -20.56
C THR A 575 -23.89 -35.14 -19.72
N ALA A 576 -23.28 -36.32 -19.56
CA ALA A 576 -22.03 -36.47 -18.83
C ALA A 576 -20.87 -35.71 -19.50
N HIS A 577 -20.80 -35.74 -20.85
CA HIS A 577 -19.80 -35.02 -21.63
C HIS A 577 -19.91 -33.50 -21.46
N SER A 578 -21.15 -32.98 -21.40
CA SER A 578 -21.40 -31.56 -21.10
C SER A 578 -20.86 -31.18 -19.71
N GLU A 579 -21.11 -32.00 -18.68
CA GLU A 579 -20.57 -31.75 -17.33
C GLU A 579 -19.03 -31.81 -17.29
N CYS A 580 -18.42 -32.78 -17.98
CA CYS A 580 -16.95 -32.87 -18.09
C CYS A 580 -16.36 -31.63 -18.78
N SER A 581 -17.04 -31.13 -19.82
CA SER A 581 -16.66 -29.92 -20.55
C SER A 581 -16.76 -28.69 -19.64
N LYS A 582 -17.86 -28.54 -18.88
CA LYS A 582 -18.03 -27.46 -17.89
C LYS A 582 -16.95 -27.48 -16.81
N GLN A 583 -16.60 -28.66 -16.28
CA GLN A 583 -15.52 -28.78 -15.30
C GLN A 583 -14.16 -28.34 -15.85
N THR A 584 -13.85 -28.76 -17.09
CA THR A 584 -12.63 -28.34 -17.80
C THR A 584 -12.56 -26.82 -17.94
N MET A 585 -13.66 -26.20 -18.38
CA MET A 585 -13.75 -24.75 -18.56
C MET A 585 -13.68 -23.99 -17.24
N ARG A 586 -14.43 -24.40 -16.20
CA ARG A 586 -14.42 -23.77 -14.88
C ARG A 586 -13.01 -23.79 -14.28
N ARG A 587 -12.29 -24.92 -14.39
CA ARG A 587 -10.92 -25.01 -13.89
C ARG A 587 -9.98 -24.13 -14.69
N ALA A 588 -10.04 -24.14 -16.02
CA ALA A 588 -9.19 -23.28 -16.84
C ALA A 588 -9.42 -21.79 -16.53
N MET A 589 -10.67 -21.36 -16.40
CA MET A 589 -11.03 -19.98 -16.01
C MET A 589 -10.57 -19.64 -14.59
N ALA A 590 -10.70 -20.58 -13.63
CA ALA A 590 -10.23 -20.39 -12.27
C ALA A 590 -8.69 -20.30 -12.20
N ASP A 591 -7.97 -21.14 -12.94
CA ASP A 591 -6.51 -21.13 -13.03
C ASP A 591 -6.02 -19.83 -13.68
N GLN A 592 -6.68 -19.34 -14.74
CA GLN A 592 -6.41 -18.03 -15.33
C GLN A 592 -6.71 -16.88 -14.37
N ALA A 593 -7.84 -16.93 -13.64
CA ALA A 593 -8.18 -15.91 -12.65
C ALA A 593 -7.20 -15.90 -11.47
N ALA A 594 -6.76 -17.07 -11.01
CA ALA A 594 -5.74 -17.21 -9.97
C ALA A 594 -4.38 -16.71 -10.45
N ALA A 595 -3.98 -17.01 -11.68
CA ALA A 595 -2.75 -16.49 -12.28
C ALA A 595 -2.80 -14.96 -12.45
N ARG A 596 -3.92 -14.39 -12.87
CA ARG A 596 -4.14 -12.93 -12.93
C ARG A 596 -4.12 -12.30 -11.54
N ALA A 597 -4.76 -12.92 -10.55
CA ALA A 597 -4.76 -12.45 -9.17
C ALA A 597 -3.35 -12.48 -8.55
N ALA A 598 -2.55 -13.51 -8.84
CA ALA A 598 -1.16 -13.61 -8.41
C ALA A 598 -0.24 -12.57 -9.08
N ARG A 599 -0.62 -12.08 -10.27
CA ARG A 599 0.08 -10.99 -10.99
C ARG A 599 -0.37 -9.59 -10.57
N ARG A 600 -1.42 -9.46 -9.75
CA ARG A 600 -1.84 -8.15 -9.24
C ARG A 600 -0.84 -7.65 -8.18
N PRO A 601 -0.38 -6.40 -8.28
CA PRO A 601 0.48 -5.82 -7.26
C PRO A 601 -0.19 -5.91 -5.89
N ARG A 602 0.54 -6.39 -4.88
CA ARG A 602 0.01 -6.53 -3.51
C ARG A 602 -0.32 -5.18 -2.88
N PHE A 603 0.46 -4.17 -3.21
CA PHE A 603 0.33 -2.81 -2.69
C PHE A 603 0.00 -1.87 -3.85
N VAL A 604 -1.15 -1.18 -3.77
CA VAL A 604 -1.61 -0.22 -4.78
C VAL A 604 -2.18 0.99 -4.06
N THR A 605 -1.77 2.18 -4.49
CA THR A 605 -2.36 3.46 -4.09
C THR A 605 -3.03 4.09 -5.32
N PRO A 606 -4.35 3.91 -5.51
CA PRO A 606 -5.04 4.33 -6.73
C PRO A 606 -4.82 5.81 -7.06
N GLY A 607 -4.55 6.11 -8.33
CA GLY A 607 -4.39 7.47 -8.84
C GLY A 607 -3.03 8.12 -8.55
N ARG A 608 -2.10 7.48 -7.84
CA ARG A 608 -0.77 8.04 -7.52
C ARG A 608 0.02 8.48 -8.76
N PHE A 609 -0.12 7.75 -9.87
CA PHE A 609 0.53 8.08 -11.14
C PHE A 609 -0.43 8.62 -12.19
N ALA A 610 -1.66 9.01 -11.80
CA ALA A 610 -2.66 9.52 -12.74
C ALA A 610 -2.10 10.71 -13.54
N GLY A 611 -2.17 10.60 -14.87
CA GLY A 611 -1.67 11.62 -15.79
C GLY A 611 -0.15 11.72 -15.89
N LYS A 612 0.62 10.81 -15.27
CA LYS A 612 2.09 10.77 -15.38
C LYS A 612 2.51 9.73 -16.43
N VAL A 613 3.51 10.05 -17.24
CA VAL A 613 4.17 9.12 -18.16
C VAL A 613 5.45 8.58 -17.50
N VAL A 614 5.46 7.27 -17.23
CA VAL A 614 6.51 6.60 -16.48
C VAL A 614 7.25 5.61 -17.40
N VAL A 615 8.55 5.86 -17.60
CA VAL A 615 9.44 4.96 -18.34
C VAL A 615 10.08 3.98 -17.35
N ILE A 616 9.99 2.68 -17.61
CA ILE A 616 10.51 1.62 -16.73
C ILE A 616 11.42 0.71 -17.53
N THR A 617 12.69 0.63 -17.14
CA THR A 617 13.69 -0.19 -17.85
C THR A 617 13.89 -1.56 -17.20
N GLY A 618 14.19 -2.58 -17.99
CA GLY A 618 14.26 -3.97 -17.51
C GLY A 618 12.88 -4.49 -17.09
N ALA A 619 11.83 -4.06 -17.80
CA ALA A 619 10.43 -4.28 -17.42
C ALA A 619 9.94 -5.72 -17.70
N ALA A 620 10.66 -6.55 -18.45
CA ALA A 620 10.14 -7.84 -18.89
C ALA A 620 10.01 -8.91 -17.79
N GLN A 621 10.66 -8.72 -16.62
CA GLN A 621 10.58 -9.67 -15.50
C GLN A 621 11.03 -9.05 -14.17
N GLY A 622 10.65 -9.69 -13.05
CA GLY A 622 11.18 -9.40 -11.72
C GLY A 622 10.73 -8.03 -11.19
N ILE A 623 11.68 -7.25 -10.64
CA ILE A 623 11.39 -5.95 -10.00
C ILE A 623 10.80 -4.97 -11.02
N GLY A 624 11.33 -4.94 -12.25
CA GLY A 624 10.86 -4.06 -13.30
C GLY A 624 9.43 -4.37 -13.73
N GLU A 625 9.10 -5.65 -13.97
CA GLU A 625 7.73 -6.08 -14.26
C GLU A 625 6.78 -5.71 -13.12
N THR A 626 7.16 -6.02 -11.89
CA THR A 626 6.30 -5.77 -10.72
C THR A 626 6.05 -4.28 -10.52
N THR A 627 7.08 -3.45 -10.73
CA THR A 627 6.97 -1.99 -10.72
C THR A 627 6.05 -1.49 -11.83
N ALA A 628 6.16 -2.03 -13.05
CA ALA A 628 5.29 -1.67 -14.17
C ALA A 628 3.82 -2.00 -13.92
N ARG A 629 3.53 -3.20 -13.43
CA ARG A 629 2.17 -3.61 -13.05
C ARG A 629 1.60 -2.68 -11.97
N ARG A 630 2.44 -2.30 -11.00
CA ARG A 630 2.05 -1.38 -9.94
C ARG A 630 1.76 0.03 -10.44
N VAL A 631 2.69 0.64 -11.19
CA VAL A 631 2.49 2.00 -11.74
C VAL A 631 1.24 2.05 -12.61
N HIS A 632 1.00 1.02 -13.43
CA HIS A 632 -0.22 0.92 -14.23
C HIS A 632 -1.49 0.81 -13.36
N ALA A 633 -1.49 -0.05 -12.33
CA ALA A 633 -2.60 -0.17 -11.38
C ALA A 633 -2.86 1.12 -10.57
N GLU A 634 -1.84 1.95 -10.39
CA GLU A 634 -1.90 3.26 -9.73
C GLU A 634 -2.23 4.41 -10.71
N GLY A 635 -2.61 4.10 -11.96
CA GLY A 635 -3.14 5.05 -12.96
C GLY A 635 -2.11 5.68 -13.89
N GLY A 636 -0.86 5.19 -13.89
CA GLY A 636 0.21 5.71 -14.74
C GLY A 636 0.16 5.23 -16.18
N THR A 637 0.52 6.12 -17.11
CA THR A 637 0.89 5.74 -18.47
C THR A 637 2.29 5.13 -18.44
N VAL A 638 2.45 3.89 -18.86
CA VAL A 638 3.71 3.14 -18.72
C VAL A 638 4.38 2.89 -20.07
N VAL A 639 5.66 3.25 -20.15
CA VAL A 639 6.55 2.89 -21.25
C VAL A 639 7.49 1.80 -20.74
N LEU A 640 7.32 0.60 -21.28
CA LEU A 640 8.00 -0.61 -20.83
C LEU A 640 9.20 -0.87 -21.74
N ALA A 641 10.41 -0.78 -21.20
CA ALA A 641 11.63 -0.98 -21.96
C ALA A 641 12.38 -2.25 -21.50
N ASP A 642 12.73 -3.10 -22.46
CA ASP A 642 13.62 -4.23 -22.24
C ASP A 642 14.35 -4.58 -23.55
N ARG A 643 15.44 -5.34 -23.46
CA ARG A 643 16.09 -5.90 -24.65
C ARG A 643 15.33 -7.13 -25.19
N SER A 644 14.51 -7.75 -24.36
CA SER A 644 13.74 -8.93 -24.70
C SER A 644 12.35 -8.57 -25.22
N GLU A 645 11.92 -9.28 -26.26
CA GLU A 645 10.58 -9.20 -26.82
C GLU A 645 9.46 -9.58 -25.82
N LEU A 646 9.79 -10.26 -24.71
CA LEU A 646 8.83 -10.58 -23.64
C LEU A 646 8.17 -9.34 -23.02
N VAL A 647 8.78 -8.16 -23.16
CA VAL A 647 8.16 -6.90 -22.72
C VAL A 647 6.86 -6.59 -23.47
N LYS A 648 6.69 -7.11 -24.70
CA LYS A 648 5.45 -6.98 -25.47
C LYS A 648 4.33 -7.81 -24.86
N GLU A 649 4.63 -9.02 -24.38
CA GLU A 649 3.64 -9.83 -23.65
C GLU A 649 3.16 -9.10 -22.39
N LEU A 650 4.06 -8.43 -21.66
CA LEU A 650 3.67 -7.61 -20.50
C LEU A 650 2.80 -6.42 -20.92
N ALA A 651 3.12 -5.77 -22.04
CA ALA A 651 2.29 -4.68 -22.56
C ALA A 651 0.89 -5.18 -22.93
N ASP A 652 0.78 -6.31 -23.61
CA ASP A 652 -0.50 -6.93 -23.97
C ASP A 652 -1.31 -7.31 -22.72
N ASP A 653 -0.65 -7.93 -21.74
CA ASP A 653 -1.21 -8.28 -20.43
C ASP A 653 -1.79 -7.05 -19.70
N LEU A 654 -1.10 -5.90 -19.76
CA LEU A 654 -1.53 -4.66 -19.11
C LEU A 654 -2.56 -3.86 -19.92
N THR A 655 -2.55 -4.01 -21.24
CA THR A 655 -3.37 -3.18 -22.14
C THR A 655 -4.84 -3.60 -22.14
N GLY A 656 -5.16 -4.89 -21.92
CA GLY A 656 -6.52 -5.44 -21.81
C GLY A 656 -7.55 -4.80 -22.74
N HIS A 657 -7.76 -5.35 -23.94
CA HIS A 657 -8.77 -4.90 -24.92
C HIS A 657 -8.89 -3.38 -25.20
N GLY A 658 -7.80 -2.59 -25.10
CA GLY A 658 -7.73 -1.27 -25.74
C GLY A 658 -7.19 -0.09 -24.93
N SER A 659 -6.46 -0.30 -23.82
CA SER A 659 -5.82 0.80 -23.09
C SER A 659 -4.68 1.44 -23.89
N SER A 660 -4.83 2.70 -24.28
CA SER A 660 -3.74 3.47 -24.91
C SER A 660 -2.66 3.90 -23.91
N ALA A 661 -2.73 3.50 -22.63
CA ALA A 661 -1.84 3.94 -21.57
C ALA A 661 -0.54 3.11 -21.46
N VAL A 662 -0.30 2.14 -22.34
CA VAL A 662 0.84 1.23 -22.27
C VAL A 662 1.57 1.19 -23.62
N THR A 663 2.90 1.19 -23.61
CA THR A 663 3.71 0.98 -24.82
C THR A 663 4.97 0.18 -24.49
N ALA A 664 5.22 -0.89 -25.25
CA ALA A 664 6.45 -1.65 -25.19
C ALA A 664 7.50 -1.09 -26.16
N VAL A 665 8.74 -1.05 -25.70
CA VAL A 665 9.92 -0.64 -26.47
C VAL A 665 11.01 -1.68 -26.30
N THR A 666 11.35 -2.38 -27.39
CA THR A 666 12.53 -3.23 -27.41
C THR A 666 13.76 -2.36 -27.65
N ALA A 667 14.63 -2.21 -26.64
CA ALA A 667 15.83 -1.39 -26.73
C ALA A 667 16.99 -1.99 -25.93
N ASP A 668 18.20 -1.92 -26.49
CA ASP A 668 19.43 -2.23 -25.78
C ASP A 668 20.00 -0.97 -25.13
N LEU A 669 19.95 -0.92 -23.80
CA LEU A 669 20.38 0.24 -23.03
C LEU A 669 21.87 0.21 -22.69
N GLU A 670 22.62 -0.84 -23.05
CA GLU A 670 24.09 -0.86 -22.94
C GLU A 670 24.74 0.13 -23.93
N HIS A 671 23.97 0.68 -24.87
CA HIS A 671 24.38 1.70 -25.84
C HIS A 671 23.53 2.97 -25.70
N PHE A 672 24.15 4.14 -25.93
CA PHE A 672 23.45 5.42 -25.78
C PHE A 672 22.32 5.60 -26.80
N GLU A 673 22.50 5.09 -28.02
CA GLU A 673 21.51 5.14 -29.09
C GLU A 673 20.20 4.45 -28.69
N GLY A 674 20.29 3.33 -27.95
CA GLY A 674 19.12 2.64 -27.43
C GLY A 674 18.36 3.45 -26.38
N ALA A 675 19.07 4.13 -25.48
CA ALA A 675 18.46 5.03 -24.51
C ALA A 675 17.79 6.25 -25.18
N GLN A 676 18.42 6.82 -26.22
CA GLN A 676 17.81 7.90 -26.99
C GLN A 676 16.56 7.44 -27.74
N ALA A 677 16.60 6.27 -28.38
CA ALA A 677 15.45 5.70 -29.07
C ALA A 677 14.27 5.47 -28.12
N LEU A 678 14.53 4.96 -26.92
CA LEU A 678 13.52 4.79 -25.87
C LEU A 678 12.84 6.11 -25.51
N VAL A 679 13.61 7.15 -25.17
CA VAL A 679 13.05 8.46 -24.80
C VAL A 679 12.30 9.09 -25.97
N HIS A 680 12.84 9.01 -27.19
CA HIS A 680 12.18 9.50 -28.39
C HIS A 680 10.83 8.81 -28.63
N GLN A 681 10.75 7.49 -28.47
CA GLN A 681 9.50 6.76 -28.64
C GLN A 681 8.48 7.14 -27.55
N ALA A 682 8.92 7.28 -26.30
CA ALA A 682 8.06 7.73 -25.19
C ALA A 682 7.48 9.13 -25.47
N VAL A 683 8.32 10.08 -25.88
CA VAL A 683 7.91 11.46 -26.20
C VAL A 683 7.05 11.51 -27.46
N SER A 684 7.36 10.74 -28.50
CA SER A 684 6.56 10.66 -29.72
C SER A 684 5.14 10.14 -29.44
N THR A 685 5.02 9.16 -28.54
CA THR A 685 3.75 8.50 -28.23
C THR A 685 2.92 9.30 -27.23
N PHE A 686 3.54 9.84 -26.17
CA PHE A 686 2.84 10.44 -25.02
C PHE A 686 3.17 11.92 -24.78
N GLY A 687 4.01 12.52 -25.61
CA GLY A 687 4.41 13.92 -25.55
C GLY A 687 5.48 14.26 -24.51
N ARG A 688 5.71 13.39 -23.51
CA ARG A 688 6.64 13.65 -22.40
C ARG A 688 7.08 12.38 -21.67
N VAL A 689 8.05 12.54 -20.77
CA VAL A 689 8.43 11.56 -19.74
C VAL A 689 8.46 12.29 -18.41
N ASP A 690 7.57 11.92 -17.48
CA ASP A 690 7.46 12.54 -16.15
C ASP A 690 8.36 11.83 -15.14
N VAL A 691 8.47 10.50 -15.26
CA VAL A 691 9.27 9.65 -14.36
C VAL A 691 10.11 8.67 -15.18
N LEU A 692 11.40 8.54 -14.84
CA LEU A 692 12.28 7.48 -15.32
C LEU A 692 12.65 6.54 -14.17
N ILE A 693 12.36 5.25 -14.31
CA ILE A 693 12.76 4.19 -13.38
C ILE A 693 13.82 3.33 -14.05
N ASN A 694 15.07 3.51 -13.63
CA ASN A 694 16.22 2.76 -14.13
C ASN A 694 16.40 1.46 -13.34
N ASN A 695 15.90 0.34 -13.86
CA ASN A 695 15.97 -0.96 -13.17
C ASN A 695 16.91 -1.99 -13.84
N VAL A 696 17.39 -1.74 -15.07
CA VAL A 696 18.36 -2.63 -15.71
C VAL A 696 19.62 -2.83 -14.85
N GLY A 697 20.05 -4.09 -14.73
CA GLY A 697 21.27 -4.48 -14.05
C GLY A 697 21.17 -5.84 -13.36
N GLY A 698 22.18 -6.13 -12.54
CA GLY A 698 22.27 -7.33 -11.71
C GLY A 698 23.56 -8.11 -12.00
N ALA A 699 24.14 -8.67 -10.94
CA ALA A 699 25.38 -9.43 -11.01
C ALA A 699 25.27 -10.54 -12.07
N ILE A 700 26.25 -10.59 -12.96
CA ILE A 700 26.41 -11.66 -13.96
C ILE A 700 27.14 -12.83 -13.32
N ASN A 701 28.29 -12.58 -12.69
CA ASN A 701 29.26 -13.58 -12.24
C ASN A 701 29.46 -13.56 -10.73
N PHE A 702 29.73 -14.73 -10.16
CA PHE A 702 29.94 -14.94 -8.72
C PHE A 702 31.23 -15.71 -8.45
N LYS A 703 32.35 -15.01 -8.24
CA LYS A 703 33.69 -15.57 -7.99
C LYS A 703 34.63 -14.54 -7.35
N PRO A 704 35.76 -14.93 -6.75
CA PRO A 704 36.76 -13.98 -6.26
C PRO A 704 37.22 -13.02 -7.35
N PHE A 705 37.57 -11.78 -6.99
CA PHE A 705 37.89 -10.75 -7.98
C PHE A 705 39.07 -11.11 -8.89
N THR A 706 40.05 -11.84 -8.37
CA THR A 706 41.22 -12.33 -9.15
C THR A 706 40.85 -13.31 -10.26
N GLU A 707 39.64 -13.88 -10.25
CA GLU A 707 39.16 -14.83 -11.25
C GLU A 707 38.34 -14.18 -12.37
N PHE A 708 38.07 -12.88 -12.29
CA PHE A 708 37.41 -12.13 -13.35
C PHE A 708 38.38 -11.81 -14.48
N ASN A 709 37.94 -12.01 -15.71
CA ASN A 709 38.62 -11.49 -16.89
C ASN A 709 38.07 -10.12 -17.32
N ASP A 710 38.81 -9.43 -18.19
CA ASP A 710 38.46 -8.10 -18.69
C ASP A 710 37.05 -8.01 -19.29
N ALA A 711 36.62 -9.04 -20.03
CA ALA A 711 35.32 -9.04 -20.70
C ALA A 711 34.18 -9.17 -19.67
N GLU A 712 34.35 -9.98 -18.64
CA GLU A 712 33.38 -10.12 -17.55
C GLU A 712 33.28 -8.85 -16.72
N ILE A 713 34.41 -8.17 -16.45
CA ILE A 713 34.42 -6.88 -15.75
C ILE A 713 33.65 -5.84 -16.56
N ARG A 714 33.94 -5.71 -17.86
CA ARG A 714 33.22 -4.79 -18.75
C ARG A 714 31.73 -5.08 -18.78
N ALA A 715 31.33 -6.34 -18.96
CA ALA A 715 29.93 -6.73 -19.01
C ALA A 715 29.16 -6.38 -17.72
N GLU A 716 29.78 -6.48 -16.54
CA GLU A 716 29.16 -6.06 -15.27
C GLU A 716 28.92 -4.54 -15.23
N ILE A 717 29.91 -3.76 -15.68
CA ILE A 717 29.85 -2.29 -15.72
C ILE A 717 28.86 -1.80 -16.76
N ASP A 718 28.94 -2.31 -17.99
CA ASP A 718 28.09 -1.92 -19.12
C ASP A 718 26.61 -2.16 -18.77
N ARG A 719 26.31 -3.35 -18.24
CA ARG A 719 24.94 -3.71 -17.89
C ARG A 719 24.39 -2.99 -16.66
N SER A 720 25.20 -2.78 -15.62
CA SER A 720 24.68 -2.31 -14.32
C SER A 720 24.88 -0.81 -14.06
N LEU A 721 25.82 -0.16 -14.75
CA LEU A 721 26.11 1.27 -14.59
C LEU A 721 25.83 2.06 -15.88
N MET A 722 26.35 1.61 -17.03
CA MET A 722 26.24 2.40 -18.28
C MET A 722 24.79 2.56 -18.73
N THR A 723 23.97 1.52 -18.57
CA THR A 723 22.53 1.59 -18.84
C THR A 723 21.81 2.69 -18.06
N THR A 724 22.20 2.93 -16.80
CA THR A 724 21.63 3.99 -15.96
C THR A 724 22.14 5.36 -16.41
N LEU A 725 23.45 5.51 -16.64
CA LEU A 725 24.06 6.74 -17.13
C LEU A 725 23.44 7.21 -18.44
N TYR A 726 23.31 6.31 -19.42
CA TYR A 726 22.76 6.63 -20.73
C TYR A 726 21.28 6.99 -20.67
N SER A 727 20.49 6.28 -19.87
CA SER A 727 19.06 6.57 -19.70
C SER A 727 18.84 7.92 -19.01
N CYS A 728 19.60 8.24 -17.97
CA CYS A 728 19.58 9.57 -17.34
C CYS A 728 19.95 10.67 -18.35
N ARG A 729 21.07 10.50 -19.07
CA ARG A 729 21.53 11.45 -20.09
C ARG A 729 20.48 11.69 -21.17
N ALA A 730 19.75 10.65 -21.59
CA ALA A 730 18.73 10.75 -22.63
C ALA A 730 17.47 11.50 -22.17
N VAL A 731 17.03 11.33 -20.91
CA VAL A 731 15.77 11.92 -20.42
C VAL A 731 15.91 13.36 -19.95
N LEU A 732 17.08 13.74 -19.42
CA LEU A 732 17.31 15.03 -18.76
C LEU A 732 16.94 16.25 -19.60
N PRO A 733 17.31 16.37 -20.89
CA PRO A 733 16.99 17.57 -21.68
C PRO A 733 15.50 17.90 -21.72
N GLY A 734 14.65 16.86 -21.82
CA GLY A 734 13.19 17.03 -21.85
C GLY A 734 12.59 17.37 -20.48
N MET A 735 13.19 16.88 -19.39
CA MET A 735 12.80 17.24 -18.02
C MET A 735 13.20 18.66 -17.67
N VAL A 736 14.45 19.07 -17.98
CA VAL A 736 14.97 20.42 -17.73
C VAL A 736 14.14 21.48 -18.47
N THR A 737 13.85 21.24 -19.75
CA THR A 737 13.02 22.15 -20.55
C THR A 737 11.63 22.36 -19.94
N ARG A 738 11.09 21.36 -19.25
CA ARG A 738 9.78 21.42 -18.60
C ARG A 738 9.84 21.93 -17.15
N GLY A 739 11.01 21.97 -16.53
CA GLY A 739 11.19 22.33 -15.12
C GLY A 739 10.61 21.31 -14.13
N ASN A 740 10.45 20.05 -14.55
CA ASN A 740 9.86 19.00 -13.70
C ASN A 740 10.23 17.60 -14.19
N GLY A 741 10.69 16.73 -13.29
CA GLY A 741 10.85 15.31 -13.55
C GLY A 741 11.38 14.53 -12.34
N VAL A 742 11.18 13.21 -12.35
CA VAL A 742 11.71 12.31 -11.33
C VAL A 742 12.52 11.20 -11.97
N ILE A 743 13.71 10.94 -11.44
CA ILE A 743 14.55 9.80 -11.81
C ILE A 743 14.74 8.91 -10.57
N VAL A 744 14.33 7.65 -10.68
CA VAL A 744 14.56 6.63 -9.65
C VAL A 744 15.55 5.60 -10.20
N ASN A 745 16.74 5.56 -9.61
CA ASN A 745 17.76 4.59 -9.94
C ASN A 745 17.66 3.36 -9.03
N VAL A 746 17.57 2.16 -9.60
CA VAL A 746 17.63 0.92 -8.82
C VAL A 746 19.09 0.49 -8.70
N SER A 747 19.68 0.81 -7.55
CA SER A 747 21.03 0.43 -7.15
C SER A 747 21.04 -1.01 -6.58
N SER A 748 21.80 -1.26 -5.50
CA SER A 748 21.76 -2.48 -4.70
C SER A 748 22.37 -2.24 -3.33
N ALA A 749 21.94 -2.98 -2.31
CA ALA A 749 22.66 -3.08 -1.05
C ALA A 749 24.03 -3.78 -1.23
N ALA A 750 24.25 -4.53 -2.31
CA ALA A 750 25.52 -5.22 -2.54
C ALA A 750 26.71 -4.32 -2.95
N THR A 751 26.75 -3.04 -2.54
CA THR A 751 27.91 -2.16 -2.81
C THR A 751 29.19 -2.59 -2.10
N LYS A 752 29.08 -3.45 -1.06
CA LYS A 752 30.21 -4.16 -0.43
C LYS A 752 30.08 -5.68 -0.52
N GLY A 753 29.48 -6.18 -1.61
CA GLY A 753 29.26 -7.62 -1.82
C GLY A 753 30.54 -8.39 -2.17
N ILE A 754 30.71 -9.57 -1.56
CA ILE A 754 31.80 -10.51 -1.89
C ILE A 754 31.49 -11.29 -3.16
N ASN A 755 32.53 -11.77 -3.82
CA ASN A 755 32.47 -12.58 -5.04
C ASN A 755 31.74 -11.92 -6.23
N ARG A 756 31.45 -10.62 -6.18
CA ARG A 756 30.78 -9.85 -7.25
C ARG A 756 31.30 -8.43 -7.37
N ILE A 757 32.59 -8.21 -7.12
CA ILE A 757 33.20 -6.88 -6.95
C ILE A 757 32.93 -5.91 -8.12
N PRO A 758 33.02 -6.30 -9.40
CA PRO A 758 32.69 -5.38 -10.50
C PRO A 758 31.24 -4.89 -10.47
N TYR A 759 30.30 -5.77 -10.10
CA TYR A 759 28.91 -5.40 -9.88
C TYR A 759 28.76 -4.44 -8.68
N SER A 760 29.44 -4.74 -7.57
CA SER A 760 29.48 -3.88 -6.38
C SER A 760 29.97 -2.47 -6.74
N ALA A 761 31.04 -2.37 -7.54
CA ALA A 761 31.57 -1.11 -8.04
C ALA A 761 30.58 -0.39 -8.98
N ALA A 762 29.93 -1.12 -9.89
CA ALA A 762 28.91 -0.56 -10.77
C ALA A 762 27.76 0.08 -9.98
N LYS A 763 27.23 -0.62 -8.96
CA LYS A 763 26.14 -0.12 -8.11
C LYS A 763 26.59 1.01 -7.16
N GLY A 764 27.85 1.01 -6.72
CA GLY A 764 28.47 2.18 -6.09
C GLY A 764 28.49 3.39 -7.02
N GLY A 765 28.77 3.18 -8.31
CA GLY A 765 28.65 4.20 -9.34
C GLY A 765 27.22 4.73 -9.49
N VAL A 766 26.21 3.85 -9.44
CA VAL A 766 24.79 4.25 -9.46
C VAL A 766 24.42 5.15 -8.26
N ASN A 767 24.98 4.88 -7.08
CA ASN A 767 24.80 5.75 -5.91
C ASN A 767 25.45 7.13 -6.15
N ALA A 768 26.67 7.15 -6.70
CA ALA A 768 27.40 8.39 -6.98
C ALA A 768 26.65 9.27 -8.00
N ILE A 769 26.22 8.70 -9.14
CA ILE A 769 25.49 9.47 -10.17
C ILE A 769 24.14 9.98 -9.64
N THR A 770 23.50 9.25 -8.72
CA THR A 770 22.25 9.70 -8.08
C THR A 770 22.48 11.00 -7.31
N ALA A 771 23.52 11.05 -6.47
CA ALA A 771 23.87 12.25 -5.71
C ALA A 771 24.34 13.39 -6.62
N SER A 772 25.18 13.12 -7.61
CA SER A 772 25.70 14.14 -8.53
C SER A 772 24.60 14.77 -9.39
N LEU A 773 23.71 13.96 -9.98
CA LEU A 773 22.60 14.48 -10.78
C LEU A 773 21.60 15.27 -9.92
N ALA A 774 21.32 14.83 -8.69
CA ALA A 774 20.49 15.61 -7.78
C ALA A 774 21.11 16.98 -7.47
N MET A 775 22.43 17.02 -7.21
CA MET A 775 23.14 18.28 -6.95
C MET A 775 23.10 19.23 -8.14
N GLU A 776 23.23 18.69 -9.36
CA GLU A 776 23.28 19.48 -10.59
C GLU A 776 21.90 19.98 -11.05
N TYR A 777 20.85 19.16 -10.92
CA TYR A 777 19.54 19.41 -11.56
C TYR A 777 18.39 19.72 -10.60
N ALA A 778 18.61 19.77 -9.28
CA ALA A 778 17.55 20.09 -8.33
C ALA A 778 16.93 21.49 -8.55
N SER A 779 17.74 22.48 -8.94
CA SER A 779 17.25 23.83 -9.27
C SER A 779 16.38 23.87 -10.52
N ASP A 780 16.49 22.87 -11.39
CA ASP A 780 15.64 22.70 -12.59
C ASP A 780 14.34 21.92 -12.27
N GLY A 781 14.03 21.69 -10.99
CA GLY A 781 12.84 20.96 -10.57
C GLY A 781 12.93 19.45 -10.78
N ILE A 782 14.14 18.90 -10.94
CA ILE A 782 14.35 17.47 -11.19
C ILE A 782 14.82 16.78 -9.91
N ARG A 783 14.09 15.74 -9.54
CA ARG A 783 14.38 14.92 -8.36
C ARG A 783 15.08 13.65 -8.78
N VAL A 784 16.23 13.36 -8.18
CA VAL A 784 16.99 12.13 -8.47
C VAL A 784 17.24 11.37 -7.17
N VAL A 785 16.77 10.14 -7.13
CA VAL A 785 16.82 9.25 -5.95
C VAL A 785 17.17 7.84 -6.37
N ALA A 786 17.54 7.01 -5.40
CA ALA A 786 17.77 5.60 -5.64
C ALA A 786 17.17 4.71 -4.57
N THR A 787 16.78 3.51 -4.97
CA THR A 787 16.58 2.37 -4.04
C THR A 787 17.80 1.46 -4.12
N ALA A 788 18.17 0.83 -3.00
CA ALA A 788 19.22 -0.19 -2.94
C ALA A 788 18.62 -1.53 -2.48
N PRO A 789 18.07 -2.34 -3.41
CA PRO A 789 17.54 -3.67 -3.10
C PRO A 789 18.59 -4.63 -2.54
N GLY A 790 18.18 -5.40 -1.54
CA GLY A 790 18.89 -6.59 -1.04
C GLY A 790 18.51 -7.87 -1.76
N GLY A 791 18.82 -9.02 -1.14
CA GLY A 791 18.37 -10.33 -1.62
C GLY A 791 16.85 -10.33 -1.82
N THR A 792 16.39 -10.71 -3.01
CA THR A 792 14.97 -10.64 -3.39
C THR A 792 14.51 -11.99 -3.92
N THR A 793 13.43 -12.50 -3.34
CA THR A 793 12.73 -13.71 -3.79
C THR A 793 11.98 -13.39 -5.07
N ALA A 794 12.33 -14.08 -6.15
CA ALA A 794 11.70 -13.95 -7.45
C ALA A 794 11.52 -15.33 -8.08
N PRO A 795 10.51 -15.52 -8.95
CA PRO A 795 10.40 -16.72 -9.76
C PRO A 795 11.64 -16.97 -10.61
N THR A 796 11.81 -18.20 -11.08
CA THR A 796 12.86 -18.54 -12.05
C THR A 796 12.80 -17.59 -13.23
N ARG A 797 13.96 -16.98 -13.58
CA ARG A 797 14.02 -16.00 -14.66
C ARG A 797 13.68 -16.66 -16.00
N ARG A 798 12.77 -16.01 -16.74
CA ARG A 798 12.49 -16.36 -18.15
C ARG A 798 13.66 -15.96 -19.05
N ILE A 799 14.31 -14.84 -18.73
CA ILE A 799 15.49 -14.33 -19.46
C ILE A 799 16.70 -14.46 -18.55
N SER A 800 17.65 -15.32 -18.95
CA SER A 800 18.91 -15.47 -18.23
C SER A 800 19.73 -14.18 -18.30
N ARG A 801 20.43 -13.91 -17.20
CA ARG A 801 21.44 -12.86 -17.13
C ARG A 801 22.78 -13.29 -17.73
N GLY A 802 22.91 -14.52 -18.20
CA GLY A 802 24.19 -15.10 -18.63
C GLY A 802 25.06 -15.53 -17.46
N THR A 803 24.48 -15.70 -16.26
CA THR A 803 25.18 -16.25 -15.10
C THR A 803 25.54 -17.71 -15.37
N PRO A 804 26.83 -18.09 -15.34
CA PRO A 804 27.22 -19.48 -15.54
C PRO A 804 26.79 -20.36 -14.38
N ASP A 805 26.36 -21.59 -14.66
CA ASP A 805 26.16 -22.60 -13.63
C ASP A 805 27.51 -23.02 -13.02
N PRO A 806 27.60 -23.21 -11.69
CA PRO A 806 28.84 -23.66 -11.05
C PRO A 806 29.29 -25.04 -11.56
N ARG A 807 30.49 -25.11 -12.12
CA ARG A 807 31.03 -26.31 -12.80
C ARG A 807 31.73 -27.27 -11.85
N ASN A 808 32.20 -26.78 -10.72
CA ASN A 808 32.94 -27.56 -9.72
C ASN A 808 32.59 -27.10 -8.30
N ALA A 809 33.09 -27.84 -7.30
CA ALA A 809 32.81 -27.56 -5.89
C ALA A 809 33.33 -26.18 -5.43
N THR A 810 34.41 -25.69 -6.01
CA THR A 810 34.99 -24.38 -5.67
C THR A 810 34.09 -23.25 -6.16
N GLU A 811 33.65 -23.29 -7.41
CA GLU A 811 32.70 -22.33 -7.98
C GLU A 811 31.37 -22.34 -7.22
N ARG A 812 30.92 -23.53 -6.81
CA ARG A 812 29.70 -23.67 -6.01
C ARG A 812 29.85 -22.98 -4.66
N ARG A 813 30.99 -23.15 -3.96
CA ARG A 813 31.27 -22.43 -2.71
C ARG A 813 31.32 -20.92 -2.90
N TRP A 814 31.89 -20.43 -3.99
CA TRP A 814 31.90 -18.99 -4.27
C TRP A 814 30.49 -18.42 -4.47
N PHE A 815 29.64 -19.19 -5.16
CA PHE A 815 28.23 -18.88 -5.31
C PHE A 815 27.52 -18.93 -3.94
N ASP A 816 27.63 -20.00 -3.18
CA ASP A 816 26.92 -20.12 -1.90
C ASP A 816 27.34 -19.02 -0.89
N ALA A 817 28.62 -18.63 -0.88
CA ALA A 817 29.14 -17.59 0.02
C ALA A 817 28.46 -16.22 -0.16
N HIS A 818 28.05 -15.82 -1.38
CA HIS A 818 27.35 -14.54 -1.55
C HIS A 818 25.90 -14.61 -1.03
N ILE A 819 25.27 -15.79 -1.08
CA ILE A 819 23.93 -16.03 -0.52
C ILE A 819 24.01 -15.94 1.00
N GLU A 820 24.99 -16.63 1.60
CA GLU A 820 25.27 -16.59 3.03
C GLU A 820 25.52 -15.16 3.51
N GLN A 821 26.39 -14.40 2.83
CA GLN A 821 26.62 -12.99 3.17
C GLN A 821 25.33 -12.18 3.11
N THR A 822 24.51 -12.37 2.07
CA THR A 822 23.28 -11.60 1.88
C THR A 822 22.26 -11.89 2.98
N LEU A 823 22.11 -13.16 3.38
CA LEU A 823 21.21 -13.53 4.48
C LEU A 823 21.75 -13.07 5.83
N ASP A 824 23.07 -13.14 6.05
CA ASP A 824 23.66 -12.76 7.33
C ASP A 824 23.68 -11.24 7.53
N ALA A 825 23.95 -10.45 6.49
CA ALA A 825 23.91 -9.00 6.58
C ALA A 825 22.48 -8.45 6.77
N SER A 826 21.47 -9.18 6.30
CA SER A 826 20.07 -8.80 6.55
C SER A 826 19.71 -9.02 8.02
N LEU A 827 19.27 -7.97 8.71
CA LEU A 827 18.78 -8.07 10.09
C LEU A 827 17.50 -8.91 10.18
N MET A 828 16.70 -8.93 9.09
CA MET A 828 15.49 -9.75 8.99
C MET A 828 15.76 -11.20 8.57
N LYS A 829 17.00 -11.56 8.24
CA LYS A 829 17.44 -12.93 7.90
C LYS A 829 16.61 -13.63 6.81
N ARG A 830 16.03 -12.85 5.89
CA ARG A 830 15.25 -13.34 4.75
C ARG A 830 15.44 -12.46 3.53
N TYR A 831 15.10 -12.99 2.37
CA TYR A 831 14.97 -12.18 1.16
C TYR A 831 13.67 -11.36 1.19
N GLY A 832 13.72 -10.18 0.58
CA GLY A 832 12.55 -9.34 0.32
C GLY A 832 11.70 -9.91 -0.82
N THR A 833 10.45 -9.47 -0.93
CA THR A 833 9.55 -9.82 -2.05
C THR A 833 9.66 -8.80 -3.17
N LEU A 834 9.21 -9.16 -4.37
CA LEU A 834 9.13 -8.23 -5.50
C LEU A 834 8.22 -7.03 -5.19
N ASP A 835 7.11 -7.23 -4.47
CA ASP A 835 6.21 -6.15 -4.04
C ASP A 835 6.88 -5.19 -3.05
N GLU A 836 7.70 -5.69 -2.12
CA GLU A 836 8.47 -4.86 -1.18
C GLU A 836 9.46 -3.96 -1.94
N GLN A 837 10.11 -4.48 -2.99
CA GLN A 837 11.02 -3.69 -3.82
C GLN A 837 10.27 -2.66 -4.67
N ALA A 838 9.20 -3.08 -5.36
CA ALA A 838 8.38 -2.19 -6.18
C ALA A 838 7.71 -1.08 -5.36
N ALA A 839 7.39 -1.34 -4.08
CA ALA A 839 6.81 -0.35 -3.19
C ALA A 839 7.71 0.84 -2.90
N ALA A 840 8.96 0.57 -2.53
CA ALA A 840 9.93 1.63 -2.29
C ALA A 840 10.21 2.43 -3.57
N ILE A 841 10.31 1.76 -4.72
CA ILE A 841 10.50 2.42 -6.03
C ILE A 841 9.34 3.35 -6.35
N CYS A 842 8.09 2.87 -6.23
CA CYS A 842 6.90 3.66 -6.55
C CYS A 842 6.71 4.83 -5.58
N PHE A 843 6.99 4.64 -4.28
CA PHE A 843 6.99 5.74 -3.30
C PHE A 843 7.98 6.83 -3.70
N LEU A 844 9.26 6.46 -3.94
CA LEU A 844 10.29 7.39 -4.35
C LEU A 844 10.01 8.05 -5.71
N ALA A 845 9.32 7.37 -6.62
CA ALA A 845 8.91 7.93 -7.91
C ALA A 845 7.77 8.96 -7.80
N SER A 846 7.00 8.95 -6.70
CA SER A 846 5.76 9.71 -6.56
C SER A 846 5.94 11.08 -5.90
N ASP A 847 4.87 11.88 -5.95
CA ASP A 847 4.82 13.20 -5.31
C ASP A 847 4.84 13.12 -3.76
N GLU A 848 4.56 11.94 -3.17
CA GLU A 848 4.72 11.66 -1.74
C GLU A 848 6.18 11.79 -1.27
N ALA A 849 7.14 11.61 -2.17
CA ALA A 849 8.57 11.76 -1.92
C ALA A 849 9.13 13.10 -2.47
N SER A 850 8.27 14.11 -2.67
CA SER A 850 8.63 15.39 -3.32
C SER A 850 9.80 16.15 -2.68
N TYR A 851 10.05 15.96 -1.37
CA TYR A 851 11.19 16.57 -0.67
C TYR A 851 12.39 15.63 -0.45
N ILE A 852 12.38 14.44 -1.07
CA ILE A 852 13.47 13.45 -0.97
C ILE A 852 14.26 13.45 -2.29
N THR A 853 15.49 13.95 -2.27
CA THR A 853 16.45 13.92 -3.39
C THR A 853 17.84 13.51 -2.91
N ALA A 854 18.74 13.16 -3.83
CA ALA A 854 20.12 12.72 -3.58
C ALA A 854 20.29 11.48 -2.67
N THR A 855 19.18 10.87 -2.25
CA THR A 855 19.15 9.81 -1.25
C THR A 855 19.15 8.44 -1.91
N VAL A 856 19.88 7.50 -1.30
CA VAL A 856 19.81 6.07 -1.61
C VAL A 856 19.09 5.37 -0.46
N LEU A 857 17.91 4.82 -0.71
CA LEU A 857 17.10 4.11 0.29
C LEU A 857 17.42 2.60 0.26
N PRO A 858 18.04 2.01 1.30
CA PRO A 858 18.22 0.57 1.37
C PRO A 858 16.89 -0.17 1.55
N VAL A 859 16.65 -1.17 0.70
CA VAL A 859 15.46 -2.05 0.75
C VAL A 859 15.94 -3.49 0.89
N ALA A 860 16.61 -3.75 2.00
CA ALA A 860 17.41 -4.96 2.22
C ALA A 860 17.24 -5.58 3.63
N GLY A 861 16.13 -5.30 4.31
CA GLY A 861 15.83 -5.87 5.63
C GLY A 861 16.84 -5.47 6.71
N GLY A 862 17.28 -4.20 6.69
CA GLY A 862 18.23 -3.64 7.65
C GLY A 862 19.70 -3.64 7.19
N ASP A 863 20.03 -4.31 6.08
CA ASP A 863 21.36 -4.18 5.45
C ASP A 863 21.51 -2.80 4.78
N ILE A 864 22.61 -2.11 5.10
CA ILE A 864 22.92 -0.75 4.62
C ILE A 864 24.08 -0.72 3.62
N GLY A 865 24.65 -1.86 3.24
CA GLY A 865 25.67 -1.92 2.20
C GLY A 865 26.91 -2.74 2.52
#